data_AF-A0A959VKD4-F1
#
_entry.id   AF-A0A959VKD4-F1
#
_cell.length_a   1.000
_cell.length_b   1.000
_cell.length_c   1.000
_cell.angle_alpha   90.00
_cell.angle_beta   90.00
_cell.angle_gamma   90.00
#
_symmetry.space_group_name_H-M   'P 1'
#
loop_
_entity.id
_entity.type
_entity.pdbx_description
1 polymer ?
#
loop_
_entity_poly.entity_id
_entity_poly.type
_entity_poly.pdbx_seq_one_letter_code
_entity_poly.pdbx_strand_id
1 'polypeptide(L)'
;MNIDNRMRVIALAAIVATSSTAMSQSWITIGSGNWSLGSNWAGGIAPNGATANAALGDVGVPYTVTADIDVVLNSLNMHANSTLSMVSRNWSISGGAFTSNIDMRNTTLTVGTLISSGTFNSFGNNNLNGSNLANTGTLNVQGQNTGGFAVLNLSNTLNNGGVLNMTSINSAWGSTINGNIANSGTFNVLTGTGGNRTLNGEFHNSGLLNLETTLRINGATGLFRMASAAGNVFGASSLDVNGGRMEALSGSNSADIFVRGGELQVGTGFNGIVQARGSSTLEGGTGAGGTVEIKGASTGGTAAVTTNGFTNNGTTILTSQDASWSASLDAVGTFVNNGTFEVAAGAGGNRTVTGNYRNFGNLVGNSATLAFTNANVDMFGGQTIGDVTLRNSTLNFGTNSTATGVIRLLGANTVTGQNSTTNTLLVQGANTGGGANTTFNSFVNRGTVEMTSINSSWSSTINGTWTNMGNLLVTAGAGGPRTINGSVNNIGNAEFDASTIHQGGIFTHNGVAKGSSELISTDTLRITGGSADHTNGLVFGVRHGDLELLTSAFTGEVTAFGTSNFTGVIGSNAKLIVKGASSGGGSNLTFTAPTTNLGEVIMTSINTSWSSTINGDLDNKGVVRVEAGAGGLRTANGDMLNNGLYDINTTFKQTGTGTHVNNGTIELDGTFQFSGLGFNNNGTFSGNGTVTQQSSTDFTNNGVMDPGFSVGALDFSGTLINAAGGSFQMEIEGTNSGEWDTINANFLNLDGALNISTIGGFNASIGDTFRLFTTDNNNGVTGTFASVTTGWDAIYGADYLDVQFSGVPEPATFAVLGLGALAALRRRKKS
;
A
#
# COMPACT_ATOMS: atom_id res chain seq x y z
N MET A 1 78.80 -31.49 80.76
CA MET A 1 77.49 -30.84 80.95
C MET A 1 77.13 -30.20 79.62
N ASN A 2 75.88 -30.35 79.18
CA ASN A 2 75.53 -30.82 77.84
C ASN A 2 75.94 -29.95 76.62
N ILE A 3 76.21 -30.66 75.53
CA ILE A 3 76.58 -30.23 74.18
C ILE A 3 75.43 -29.46 73.53
N ASP A 4 75.72 -28.36 72.85
CA ASP A 4 75.20 -28.19 71.48
C ASP A 4 76.05 -27.23 70.64
N ASN A 5 76.40 -27.71 69.46
CA ASN A 5 77.33 -27.10 68.52
C ASN A 5 76.69 -27.15 67.12
N ARG A 6 76.75 -26.01 66.44
CA ARG A 6 76.63 -25.78 64.98
C ARG A 6 75.24 -25.49 64.38
N MET A 7 75.10 -24.24 63.91
CA MET A 7 74.92 -23.98 62.48
C MET A 7 75.52 -22.61 62.11
N ARG A 8 76.53 -22.61 61.23
CA ARG A 8 77.03 -21.44 60.50
C ARG A 8 76.32 -21.40 59.16
N VAL A 9 75.85 -20.22 58.69
CA VAL A 9 75.99 -19.75 57.29
C VAL A 9 75.81 -18.22 57.25
N ILE A 10 76.92 -17.53 56.93
CA ILE A 10 77.11 -16.34 56.06
C ILE A 10 76.24 -15.08 56.29
N ALA A 11 76.88 -13.99 56.75
CA ALA A 11 76.39 -12.63 56.54
C ALA A 11 77.46 -11.78 55.83
N LEU A 12 77.04 -11.30 54.67
CA LEU A 12 77.70 -10.53 53.63
C LEU A 12 78.06 -9.11 54.10
N ALA A 13 79.13 -8.55 53.54
CA ALA A 13 79.68 -7.24 53.85
C ALA A 13 78.63 -6.11 53.90
N ALA A 14 78.65 -5.34 54.98
CA ALA A 14 77.95 -4.07 55.09
C ALA A 14 78.65 -3.03 54.20
N ILE A 15 78.18 -2.90 52.95
CA ILE A 15 78.33 -1.65 52.20
C ILE A 15 77.31 -0.69 52.79
N VAL A 16 77.79 0.24 53.62
CA VAL A 16 77.02 1.43 53.97
C VAL A 16 76.90 2.25 52.69
N ALA A 17 75.81 2.03 51.95
CA ALA A 17 75.35 3.00 50.97
C ALA A 17 74.95 4.24 51.77
N THR A 18 75.81 5.26 51.78
CA THR A 18 75.39 6.60 52.09
C THR A 18 74.33 6.97 51.06
N SER A 19 73.06 6.92 51.43
CA SER A 19 72.04 7.69 50.72
C SER A 19 72.41 9.16 50.92
N SER A 20 73.15 9.75 49.98
CA SER A 20 73.18 11.19 49.86
C SER A 20 71.73 11.61 49.63
N THR A 21 71.10 12.20 50.63
CA THR A 21 69.88 12.96 50.42
C THR A 21 70.23 14.03 49.38
N ALA A 22 69.76 13.85 48.14
CA ALA A 22 69.97 14.82 47.08
C ALA A 22 69.31 16.14 47.53
N MET A 23 70.14 17.05 48.02
CA MET A 23 69.72 18.37 48.50
C MET A 23 69.02 19.09 47.36
N SER A 24 67.76 19.49 47.56
CA SER A 24 66.98 20.19 46.54
C SER A 24 67.57 21.58 46.31
N GLN A 25 68.00 21.86 45.09
CA GLN A 25 68.49 23.18 44.69
C GLN A 25 67.29 24.07 44.41
N SER A 26 67.16 25.18 45.15
CA SER A 26 66.03 26.10 45.03
C SER A 26 66.40 27.31 44.20
N TRP A 27 65.46 27.81 43.39
CA TRP A 27 65.59 29.08 42.69
C TRP A 27 65.59 30.23 43.71
N ILE A 28 66.63 31.08 43.69
CA ILE A 28 66.81 32.16 44.68
C ILE A 28 66.67 33.57 44.08
N THR A 29 66.47 33.68 42.77
CA THR A 29 66.40 35.00 42.11
C THR A 29 64.99 35.57 42.22
N ILE A 30 64.88 36.84 42.65
CA ILE A 30 63.63 37.61 42.79
C ILE A 30 63.00 38.04 41.44
N GLY A 31 63.29 37.33 40.35
CA GLY A 31 62.85 37.67 39.00
C GLY A 31 63.20 36.60 37.96
N SER A 32 62.89 36.88 36.70
CA SER A 32 63.15 35.99 35.57
C SER A 32 64.64 35.76 35.34
N GLY A 33 65.00 34.58 34.84
CA GLY A 33 66.40 34.23 34.59
C GLY A 33 66.60 32.95 33.81
N ASN A 34 67.85 32.65 33.47
CA ASN A 34 68.23 31.45 32.74
C ASN A 34 68.63 30.31 33.69
N TRP A 35 68.20 29.08 33.40
CA TRP A 35 68.40 27.88 34.19
C TRP A 35 69.87 27.56 34.40
N SER A 36 70.70 27.72 33.37
CA SER A 36 72.13 27.35 33.38
C SER A 36 73.01 28.30 34.20
N LEU A 37 72.51 29.47 34.57
CA LEU A 37 73.24 30.42 35.42
C LEU A 37 73.18 29.95 36.87
N GLY A 38 74.27 29.35 37.36
CA GLY A 38 74.38 28.86 38.73
C GLY A 38 74.09 29.91 39.81
N SER A 39 74.31 31.20 39.52
CA SER A 39 73.95 32.32 40.42
C SER A 39 72.46 32.39 40.75
N ASN A 40 71.60 31.78 39.93
CA ASN A 40 70.16 31.79 40.13
C ASN A 40 69.68 30.69 41.08
N TRP A 41 70.57 29.78 41.51
CA TRP A 41 70.28 28.61 42.33
C TRP A 41 70.98 28.64 43.69
N ALA A 42 70.29 28.15 44.70
CA ALA A 42 70.87 27.90 46.02
C ALA A 42 72.03 26.90 45.88
N GLY A 43 73.24 27.32 46.29
CA GLY A 43 74.47 26.53 46.14
C GLY A 43 75.33 26.92 44.93
N GLY A 44 74.89 27.87 44.09
CA GLY A 44 75.71 28.44 43.01
C GLY A 44 75.90 27.54 41.78
N ILE A 45 75.22 26.40 41.73
CA ILE A 45 75.30 25.41 40.64
C ILE A 45 73.87 25.19 40.12
N ALA A 46 73.70 25.10 38.79
CA ALA A 46 72.42 24.76 38.21
C ALA A 46 72.15 23.25 38.35
N PRO A 47 70.96 22.83 38.83
CA PRO A 47 70.61 21.42 38.91
C PRO A 47 70.49 20.81 37.51
N ASN A 48 71.35 19.83 37.21
CA ASN A 48 71.30 19.02 36.01
C ASN A 48 71.96 17.65 36.25
N GLY A 49 71.17 16.57 36.20
CA GLY A 49 71.59 15.19 36.42
C GLY A 49 70.44 14.30 36.92
N ALA A 50 70.53 12.98 36.68
CA ALA A 50 69.47 12.03 37.02
C ALA A 50 69.16 11.91 38.53
N THR A 51 70.04 12.42 39.40
CA THR A 51 69.84 12.49 40.86
C THR A 51 69.52 13.91 41.35
N ALA A 52 69.52 14.91 40.47
CA ALA A 52 69.34 16.31 40.85
C ALA A 52 67.86 16.64 41.13
N ASN A 53 67.60 17.30 42.26
CA ASN A 53 66.28 17.81 42.62
C ASN A 53 66.29 19.34 42.48
N ALA A 54 65.27 19.90 41.85
CA ALA A 54 65.11 21.33 41.64
C ALA A 54 63.77 21.83 42.20
N ALA A 55 63.75 23.02 42.79
CA ALA A 55 62.55 23.70 43.23
C ALA A 55 62.49 25.14 42.72
N LEU A 56 61.43 25.48 41.97
CA LEU A 56 61.11 26.86 41.62
C LEU A 56 60.22 27.45 42.72
N GLY A 57 60.86 28.04 43.73
CA GLY A 57 60.22 28.55 44.96
C GLY A 57 59.31 29.76 44.76
N ASP A 58 58.53 30.10 45.79
CA ASP A 58 57.77 31.35 45.82
C ASP A 58 58.67 32.52 46.22
N VAL A 59 58.97 33.41 45.26
CA VAL A 59 59.77 34.63 45.49
C VAL A 59 58.88 35.88 45.62
N GLY A 60 57.56 35.70 45.82
CA GLY A 60 56.59 36.77 46.09
C GLY A 60 56.11 37.56 44.86
N VAL A 61 56.71 37.34 43.68
CA VAL A 61 56.31 37.95 42.40
C VAL A 61 56.35 36.92 41.27
N PRO A 62 55.55 37.07 40.20
CA PRO A 62 55.64 36.22 39.03
C PRO A 62 57.00 36.30 38.32
N TYR A 63 57.56 35.17 37.90
CA TYR A 63 58.84 35.11 37.17
C TYR A 63 58.89 33.98 36.15
N THR A 64 59.74 34.13 35.12
CA THR A 64 59.95 33.13 34.07
C THR A 64 61.37 32.58 34.11
N VAL A 65 61.50 31.27 34.17
CA VAL A 65 62.77 30.55 34.03
C VAL A 65 62.88 30.03 32.60
N THR A 66 63.90 30.47 31.87
CA THR A 66 64.23 29.92 30.53
C THR A 66 65.37 28.93 30.66
N ALA A 67 65.46 27.91 29.80
CA ALA A 67 66.66 27.08 29.70
C ALA A 67 67.28 27.15 28.31
N ASP A 68 68.59 27.31 28.27
CA ASP A 68 69.42 27.27 27.06
C ASP A 68 70.17 25.93 26.89
N ILE A 69 69.99 25.00 27.82
CA ILE A 69 70.55 23.63 27.82
C ILE A 69 69.44 22.58 27.92
N ASP A 70 69.77 21.34 27.57
CA ASP A 70 68.95 20.18 27.91
C ASP A 70 69.06 19.90 29.42
N VAL A 71 67.93 19.56 30.05
CA VAL A 71 67.83 19.42 31.50
C VAL A 71 67.38 18.01 31.87
N VAL A 72 68.14 17.36 32.74
CA VAL A 72 67.79 16.07 33.34
C VAL A 72 67.66 16.27 34.85
N LEU A 73 66.58 15.78 35.45
CA LEU A 73 66.31 15.90 36.88
C LEU A 73 65.73 14.60 37.44
N ASN A 74 66.05 14.31 38.70
CA ASN A 74 65.27 13.38 39.50
C ASN A 74 63.91 13.98 39.84
N SER A 75 63.87 15.23 40.30
CA SER A 75 62.59 15.90 40.52
C SER A 75 62.55 17.40 40.30
N LEU A 76 61.36 17.90 39.95
CA LEU A 76 61.04 19.32 39.83
C LEU A 76 59.76 19.64 40.59
N ASN A 77 59.85 20.55 41.56
CA ASN A 77 58.69 21.16 42.21
C ASN A 77 58.59 22.62 41.79
N MET A 78 57.39 23.06 41.44
CA MET A 78 57.13 24.45 41.05
C MET A 78 56.10 25.07 41.99
N HIS A 79 56.22 26.37 42.25
CA HIS A 79 55.24 27.16 43.00
C HIS A 79 54.42 28.05 42.06
N ALA A 80 53.21 28.43 42.46
CA ALA A 80 52.18 29.08 41.63
C ALA A 80 52.66 30.31 40.82
N ASN A 81 53.63 31.07 41.33
CA ASN A 81 54.15 32.28 40.70
C ASN A 81 55.24 32.03 39.63
N SER A 82 55.67 30.78 39.43
CA SER A 82 56.75 30.44 38.49
C SER A 82 56.22 30.01 37.11
N THR A 83 56.86 30.50 36.06
CA THR A 83 56.68 30.02 34.68
C THR A 83 57.97 29.36 34.18
N LEU A 84 57.88 28.15 33.66
CA LEU A 84 59.02 27.47 33.03
C LEU A 84 58.89 27.47 31.51
N SER A 85 59.76 28.21 30.83
CA SER A 85 59.77 28.36 29.37
C SER A 85 60.86 27.49 28.75
N MET A 86 60.44 26.40 28.11
CA MET A 86 61.27 25.41 27.43
C MET A 86 61.20 25.59 25.91
N VAL A 87 62.27 26.09 25.28
CA VAL A 87 62.30 26.34 23.84
C VAL A 87 63.40 25.55 23.16
N SER A 88 63.05 24.65 22.25
CA SER A 88 64.00 23.88 21.43
C SER A 88 64.99 23.05 22.25
N ARG A 89 64.50 22.42 23.32
CA ARG A 89 65.29 21.61 24.27
C ARG A 89 64.63 20.29 24.63
N ASN A 90 65.41 19.41 25.24
CA ASN A 90 64.94 18.18 25.86
C ASN A 90 64.95 18.31 27.38
N TRP A 91 63.85 17.90 27.99
CA TRP A 91 63.68 17.84 29.43
C TRP A 91 63.33 16.41 29.84
N SER A 92 64.04 15.87 30.82
CA SER A 92 63.78 14.55 31.40
C SER A 92 63.69 14.67 32.91
N ILE A 93 62.51 14.45 33.47
CA ILE A 93 62.22 14.64 34.90
C ILE A 93 61.57 13.37 35.45
N SER A 94 62.26 12.65 36.33
CA SER A 94 61.78 11.35 36.82
C SER A 94 60.52 11.47 37.71
N GLY A 95 60.40 12.51 38.54
CA GLY A 95 59.24 12.76 39.40
C GLY A 95 59.02 14.23 39.76
N GLY A 96 57.86 14.59 40.27
CA GLY A 96 57.54 15.99 40.63
C GLY A 96 56.17 16.42 40.12
N ALA A 97 55.60 17.47 40.73
CA ALA A 97 54.32 18.04 40.34
C ALA A 97 54.51 19.43 39.72
N PHE A 98 53.89 19.64 38.57
CA PHE A 98 53.96 20.91 37.84
C PHE A 98 52.73 21.74 38.16
N THR A 99 52.75 22.41 39.31
CA THR A 99 51.55 23.11 39.82
C THR A 99 51.39 24.53 39.29
N SER A 100 52.36 25.03 38.52
CA SER A 100 52.40 26.38 37.97
C SER A 100 52.52 26.37 36.44
N ASN A 101 52.95 27.49 35.83
CA ASN A 101 52.87 27.67 34.39
C ASN A 101 54.05 27.03 33.64
N ILE A 102 53.77 26.41 32.50
CA ILE A 102 54.75 25.83 31.58
C ILE A 102 54.51 26.42 30.19
N ASP A 103 55.57 26.87 29.53
CA ASP A 103 55.56 27.20 28.10
C ASP A 103 56.51 26.26 27.37
N MET A 104 56.00 25.45 26.45
CA MET A 104 56.79 24.54 25.61
C MET A 104 56.76 24.98 24.15
N ARG A 105 57.93 25.07 23.53
CA ARG A 105 58.05 25.32 22.09
C ARG A 105 59.12 24.49 21.42
N ASN A 106 58.73 23.66 20.45
CA ASN A 106 59.65 22.76 19.74
C ASN A 106 60.49 21.87 20.68
N THR A 107 59.88 21.39 21.76
CA THR A 107 60.55 20.79 22.93
C THR A 107 60.05 19.37 23.16
N THR A 108 60.93 18.49 23.65
CA THR A 108 60.54 17.18 24.21
C THR A 108 60.57 17.23 25.73
N LEU A 109 59.43 16.96 26.39
CA LEU A 109 59.33 16.81 27.84
C LEU A 109 59.02 15.34 28.16
N THR A 110 59.95 14.67 28.84
CA THR A 110 59.81 13.30 29.35
C THR A 110 59.65 13.36 30.87
N VAL A 111 58.55 12.82 31.37
CA VAL A 111 58.15 12.88 32.78
C VAL A 111 57.61 11.53 33.24
N GLY A 112 57.87 11.14 34.49
CA GLY A 112 57.18 9.97 35.07
C GLY A 112 55.67 10.22 35.14
N THR A 113 55.26 11.20 35.95
CA THR A 113 53.88 11.67 36.05
C THR A 113 53.86 13.18 35.85
N LEU A 114 53.01 13.65 34.94
CA LEU A 114 52.67 15.07 34.81
C LEU A 114 51.29 15.28 35.41
N ILE A 115 51.21 16.08 36.48
CA ILE A 115 49.98 16.70 36.93
C ILE A 115 50.16 18.20 36.72
N SER A 116 49.52 18.74 35.69
CA SER A 116 49.52 20.18 35.43
C SER A 116 48.27 20.81 36.04
N SER A 117 48.43 21.58 37.12
CA SER A 117 47.33 22.35 37.74
C SER A 117 47.38 23.84 37.42
N GLY A 118 48.48 24.32 36.82
CA GLY A 118 48.65 25.69 36.32
C GLY A 118 48.26 25.83 34.84
N THR A 119 48.86 26.81 34.15
CA THR A 119 48.69 26.97 32.69
C THR A 119 49.85 26.34 31.93
N PHE A 120 49.57 25.35 31.10
CA PHE A 120 50.52 24.73 30.18
C PHE A 120 50.24 25.23 28.77
N ASN A 121 51.16 25.96 28.15
CA ASN A 121 51.08 26.37 26.75
C ASN A 121 52.02 25.53 25.88
N SER A 122 51.50 25.01 24.78
CA SER A 122 52.22 24.21 23.79
C SER A 122 52.18 24.92 22.44
N PHE A 123 53.36 25.28 21.95
CA PHE A 123 53.58 25.98 20.69
C PHE A 123 54.51 25.19 19.77
N GLY A 124 54.33 25.26 18.45
CA GLY A 124 55.18 24.50 17.53
C GLY A 124 55.09 22.99 17.75
N ASN A 125 56.14 22.23 17.43
CA ASN A 125 56.13 20.76 17.47
C ASN A 125 56.71 20.20 18.78
N ASN A 126 55.86 19.82 19.73
CA ASN A 126 56.25 19.33 21.04
C ASN A 126 55.99 17.83 21.21
N ASN A 127 56.86 17.16 21.96
CA ASN A 127 56.65 15.78 22.42
C ASN A 127 56.45 15.79 23.93
N LEU A 128 55.35 15.21 24.39
CA LEU A 128 55.05 15.03 25.80
C LEU A 128 55.01 13.53 26.10
N ASN A 129 56.08 13.06 26.72
CA ASN A 129 56.27 11.65 27.04
C ASN A 129 56.07 11.42 28.53
N GLY A 130 55.17 10.53 28.91
CA GLY A 130 55.05 10.11 30.31
C GLY A 130 54.13 8.93 30.54
N SER A 131 54.26 8.30 31.71
CA SER A 131 53.42 7.15 32.07
C SER A 131 52.04 7.57 32.56
N ASN A 132 51.92 8.76 33.14
CA ASN A 132 50.64 9.39 33.49
C ASN A 132 50.65 10.88 33.11
N LEU A 133 49.76 11.27 32.20
CA LEU A 133 49.60 12.64 31.75
C LEU A 133 48.23 13.15 32.22
N ALA A 134 48.21 14.05 33.20
CA ALA A 134 46.98 14.61 33.77
C ALA A 134 47.00 16.14 33.71
N ASN A 135 45.93 16.71 33.16
CA ASN A 135 45.66 18.14 33.20
C ASN A 135 44.48 18.40 34.16
N THR A 136 44.74 19.12 35.25
CA THR A 136 43.71 19.63 36.17
C THR A 136 43.60 21.16 36.12
N GLY A 137 44.57 21.83 35.46
CA GLY A 137 44.59 23.26 35.20
C GLY A 137 44.14 23.58 33.77
N THR A 138 44.90 24.44 33.07
CA THR A 138 44.63 24.81 31.67
C THR A 138 45.75 24.34 30.77
N LEU A 139 45.47 23.50 29.77
CA LEU A 139 46.40 23.13 28.71
C LEU A 139 45.97 23.80 27.40
N ASN A 140 46.86 24.58 26.80
CA ASN A 140 46.63 25.28 25.55
C ASN A 140 47.54 24.71 24.45
N VAL A 141 46.97 24.30 23.31
CA VAL A 141 47.71 23.89 22.10
C VAL A 141 47.46 24.94 21.02
N GLN A 142 48.47 25.78 20.76
CA GLN A 142 48.25 27.07 20.11
C GLN A 142 49.17 27.29 18.89
N GLY A 143 48.58 27.34 17.70
CA GLY A 143 49.27 27.79 16.49
C GLY A 143 49.53 29.30 16.53
N GLN A 144 50.72 29.74 16.12
CA GLN A 144 51.11 31.17 16.15
C GLN A 144 52.28 31.48 15.22
N ASN A 145 52.50 32.77 14.92
CA ASN A 145 53.57 33.22 14.00
C ASN A 145 54.97 32.76 14.42
N THR A 146 55.27 32.79 15.72
CA THR A 146 56.60 32.48 16.28
C THR A 146 56.88 30.97 16.41
N GLY A 147 55.89 30.11 16.13
CA GLY A 147 56.00 28.65 16.26
C GLY A 147 55.41 27.86 15.10
N GLY A 148 54.70 28.51 14.17
CA GLY A 148 53.97 27.86 13.10
C GLY A 148 52.76 27.06 13.62
N PHE A 149 52.49 25.94 12.96
CA PHE A 149 51.51 24.95 13.40
C PHE A 149 51.89 24.37 14.76
N ALA A 150 50.93 24.31 15.69
CA ALA A 150 51.14 23.59 16.94
C ALA A 150 50.86 22.10 16.73
N VAL A 151 51.80 21.25 17.13
CA VAL A 151 51.67 19.80 17.14
C VAL A 151 52.06 19.31 18.52
N LEU A 152 51.15 18.67 19.24
CA LEU A 152 51.44 18.02 20.52
C LEU A 152 51.39 16.50 20.34
N ASN A 153 52.55 15.84 20.40
CA ASN A 153 52.65 14.39 20.35
C ASN A 153 52.63 13.83 21.77
N LEU A 154 51.69 12.92 22.05
CA LEU A 154 51.52 12.29 23.35
C LEU A 154 52.01 10.83 23.29
N SER A 155 52.83 10.42 24.25
CA SER A 155 53.25 9.01 24.34
C SER A 155 52.20 8.09 24.99
N ASN A 156 51.20 8.68 25.64
CA ASN A 156 50.16 7.98 26.40
C ASN A 156 48.88 8.83 26.43
N THR A 157 47.79 8.29 26.96
CA THR A 157 46.51 8.99 27.11
C THR A 157 46.65 10.20 28.02
N LEU A 158 46.25 11.37 27.52
CA LEU A 158 46.09 12.58 28.31
C LEU A 158 44.73 12.57 29.03
N ASN A 159 44.75 12.55 30.36
CA ASN A 159 43.57 12.68 31.21
C ASN A 159 43.28 14.18 31.47
N ASN A 160 42.31 14.74 30.76
CA ASN A 160 41.89 16.13 30.93
C ASN A 160 40.73 16.22 31.94
N GLY A 161 41.03 16.60 33.18
CA GLY A 161 40.05 16.98 34.20
C GLY A 161 39.86 18.49 34.35
N GLY A 162 40.76 19.31 33.78
CA GLY A 162 40.69 20.77 33.76
C GLY A 162 40.15 21.32 32.43
N VAL A 163 40.80 22.35 31.90
CA VAL A 163 40.49 22.98 30.61
C VAL A 163 41.57 22.63 29.59
N LEU A 164 41.19 22.08 28.44
CA LEU A 164 42.03 21.90 27.26
C LEU A 164 41.55 22.85 26.18
N ASN A 165 42.44 23.64 25.58
CA ASN A 165 42.10 24.55 24.48
C ASN A 165 42.95 24.23 23.25
N MET A 166 42.31 24.11 22.10
CA MET A 166 42.96 24.19 20.79
C MET A 166 42.60 25.50 20.12
N THR A 167 43.60 26.31 19.77
CA THR A 167 43.36 27.62 19.13
C THR A 167 44.49 28.01 18.18
N SER A 168 44.25 29.08 17.43
CA SER A 168 45.24 29.79 16.61
C SER A 168 45.23 31.25 17.05
N ILE A 169 46.37 31.75 17.49
CA ILE A 169 46.48 33.10 18.09
C ILE A 169 46.71 34.16 17.02
N ASN A 170 47.48 33.83 15.98
CA ASN A 170 47.81 34.74 14.89
C ASN A 170 47.82 33.96 13.56
N SER A 171 47.24 34.51 12.50
CA SER A 171 47.19 33.88 11.17
C SER A 171 46.46 32.52 11.16
N ALA A 172 46.52 31.77 10.05
CA ALA A 172 45.81 30.49 9.90
C ALA A 172 46.62 29.26 10.37
N TRP A 173 47.48 29.41 11.38
CA TRP A 173 48.28 28.30 11.91
C TRP A 173 47.39 27.34 12.70
N GLY A 174 47.21 26.12 12.22
CA GLY A 174 46.39 25.10 12.89
C GLY A 174 47.05 24.50 14.13
N SER A 175 46.24 23.74 14.88
CA SER A 175 46.66 22.95 16.03
C SER A 175 46.33 21.48 15.83
N THR A 176 47.26 20.61 16.19
CA THR A 176 47.15 19.16 16.07
C THR A 176 47.56 18.50 17.38
N ILE A 177 46.78 17.54 17.84
CA ILE A 177 47.17 16.61 18.90
C ILE A 177 47.30 15.22 18.28
N ASN A 178 48.43 14.57 18.52
CA ASN A 178 48.69 13.19 18.11
C ASN A 178 48.73 12.32 19.38
N GLY A 179 47.73 11.46 19.56
CA GLY A 179 47.59 10.59 20.72
C GLY A 179 46.19 10.63 21.33
N ASN A 180 46.01 9.86 22.41
CA ASN A 180 44.70 9.61 23.00
C ASN A 180 44.37 10.64 24.08
N ILE A 181 43.09 10.99 24.21
CA ILE A 181 42.59 11.91 25.23
C ILE A 181 41.37 11.30 25.94
N ALA A 182 41.39 11.32 27.26
CA ALA A 182 40.23 11.08 28.11
C ALA A 182 39.80 12.40 28.75
N ASN A 183 38.67 12.95 28.32
CA ASN A 183 38.17 14.26 28.76
C ASN A 183 37.04 14.09 29.78
N SER A 184 37.30 14.38 31.05
CA SER A 184 36.27 14.55 32.08
C SER A 184 36.02 16.02 32.46
N GLY A 185 36.90 16.93 32.03
CA GLY A 185 36.77 18.38 32.20
C GLY A 185 36.13 19.07 31.00
N THR A 186 36.68 20.23 30.61
CA THR A 186 36.26 21.00 29.43
C THR A 186 37.34 20.95 28.36
N PHE A 187 36.94 20.68 27.11
CA PHE A 187 37.79 20.86 25.93
C PHE A 187 37.15 21.89 25.01
N ASN A 188 37.81 23.02 24.79
CA ASN A 188 37.39 24.03 23.84
C ASN A 188 38.21 23.97 22.53
N VAL A 189 37.50 23.96 21.41
CA VAL A 189 38.03 24.05 20.06
C VAL A 189 37.68 25.42 19.52
N LEU A 190 38.58 26.37 19.75
CA LEU A 190 38.34 27.80 19.58
C LEU A 190 38.59 28.23 18.12
N THR A 191 37.82 29.20 17.61
CA THR A 191 37.99 29.71 16.23
C THR A 191 39.33 30.40 16.05
N GLY A 192 39.75 31.20 17.03
CA GLY A 192 40.97 32.00 16.96
C GLY A 192 41.03 32.85 15.69
N THR A 193 42.19 32.90 15.04
CA THR A 193 42.40 33.60 13.75
C THR A 193 42.27 32.71 12.50
N GLY A 194 41.72 31.50 12.63
CA GLY A 194 41.59 30.50 11.55
C GLY A 194 42.51 29.28 11.73
N GLY A 195 42.70 28.46 10.69
CA GLY A 195 43.51 27.23 10.70
C GLY A 195 42.75 25.97 11.19
N ASN A 196 43.21 24.78 10.81
CA ASN A 196 42.52 23.52 11.13
C ASN A 196 42.80 23.05 12.57
N ARG A 197 41.81 22.39 13.20
CA ARG A 197 41.99 21.67 14.48
C ARG A 197 41.85 20.18 14.23
N THR A 198 42.91 19.44 14.53
CA THR A 198 42.99 18.01 14.23
C THR A 198 43.37 17.21 15.47
N LEU A 199 42.68 16.11 15.71
CA LEU A 199 43.09 15.09 16.66
C LEU A 199 43.32 13.78 15.90
N ASN A 200 44.52 13.23 16.05
CA ASN A 200 44.90 11.94 15.47
C ASN A 200 45.05 10.94 16.63
N GLY A 201 43.98 10.24 16.97
CA GLY A 201 43.95 9.29 18.09
C GLY A 201 42.53 9.01 18.58
N GLU A 202 42.43 8.40 19.76
CA GLU A 202 41.15 8.15 20.42
C GLU A 202 40.76 9.31 21.33
N PHE A 203 39.47 9.67 21.31
CA PHE A 203 38.88 10.69 22.18
C PHE A 203 37.72 10.11 22.97
N HIS A 204 37.87 10.05 24.29
CA HIS A 204 36.81 9.62 25.20
C HIS A 204 36.25 10.82 25.94
N ASN A 205 35.02 11.21 25.60
CA ASN A 205 34.31 12.31 26.24
C ASN A 205 33.43 11.83 27.38
N SER A 206 33.78 12.24 28.59
CA SER A 206 32.93 12.14 29.79
C SER A 206 32.64 13.50 30.44
N GLY A 207 33.14 14.60 29.86
CA GLY A 207 32.85 15.98 30.21
C GLY A 207 32.35 16.82 29.02
N LEU A 208 32.70 18.10 28.98
CA LEU A 208 32.23 19.03 27.95
C LEU A 208 33.23 19.18 26.80
N LEU A 209 32.77 19.08 25.56
CA LEU A 209 33.48 19.50 24.35
C LEU A 209 32.73 20.69 23.72
N ASN A 210 33.40 21.84 23.60
CA ASN A 210 32.87 23.06 22.99
C ASN A 210 33.54 23.31 21.62
N LEU A 211 32.73 23.52 20.58
CA LEU A 211 33.17 23.66 19.20
C LEU A 211 32.78 25.03 18.62
N GLU A 212 33.72 25.99 18.66
CA GLU A 212 33.60 27.26 17.93
C GLU A 212 34.07 27.12 16.47
N THR A 213 34.90 26.11 16.18
CA THR A 213 35.31 25.72 14.83
C THR A 213 35.38 24.19 14.72
N THR A 214 35.52 23.68 13.50
CA THR A 214 35.48 22.24 13.26
C THR A 214 36.66 21.53 13.93
N LEU A 215 36.36 20.51 14.73
CA LEU A 215 37.34 19.52 15.17
C LEU A 215 37.29 18.33 14.22
N ARG A 216 38.43 17.96 13.63
CA ARG A 216 38.54 16.76 12.81
C ARG A 216 39.28 15.65 13.53
N ILE A 217 38.62 14.51 13.69
CA ILE A 217 39.24 13.24 14.09
C ILE A 217 39.62 12.50 12.81
N ASN A 218 40.91 12.25 12.59
CA ASN A 218 41.40 11.77 11.30
C ASN A 218 41.98 10.35 11.38
N GLY A 219 41.73 9.57 10.33
CA GLY A 219 42.35 8.25 10.11
C GLY A 219 41.42 7.09 10.46
N ALA A 220 41.67 5.94 9.82
CA ALA A 220 40.87 4.72 10.00
C ALA A 220 40.84 4.19 11.45
N THR A 221 41.83 4.56 12.26
CA THR A 221 41.93 4.19 13.67
C THR A 221 41.41 5.28 14.62
N GLY A 222 40.92 6.41 14.09
CA GLY A 222 40.36 7.48 14.92
C GLY A 222 39.09 7.00 15.61
N LEU A 223 38.98 7.21 16.92
CA LEU A 223 37.79 6.89 17.70
C LEU A 223 37.30 8.16 18.40
N PHE A 224 36.01 8.44 18.32
CA PHE A 224 35.36 9.41 19.18
C PHE A 224 34.23 8.74 19.95
N ARG A 225 34.24 8.84 21.29
CA ARG A 225 33.29 8.14 22.15
C ARG A 225 32.65 9.07 23.17
N MET A 226 31.32 9.09 23.20
CA MET A 226 30.48 9.71 24.24
C MET A 226 29.77 8.60 25.01
N ALA A 227 30.28 8.24 26.19
CA ALA A 227 29.74 7.12 26.98
C ALA A 227 29.14 7.55 28.33
N SER A 228 29.09 8.85 28.62
CA SER A 228 28.57 9.42 29.87
C SER A 228 27.50 10.46 29.56
N ALA A 229 26.51 10.60 30.45
CA ALA A 229 25.50 11.65 30.36
C ALA A 229 26.10 13.07 30.43
N ALA A 230 27.29 13.21 31.04
CA ALA A 230 28.02 14.46 31.07
C ALA A 230 28.87 14.71 29.81
N GLY A 231 29.05 13.68 28.96
CA GLY A 231 29.85 13.69 27.74
C GLY A 231 29.22 14.50 26.61
N ASN A 232 28.97 15.79 26.81
CA ASN A 232 28.25 16.65 25.87
C ASN A 232 29.16 17.29 24.82
N VAL A 233 28.61 17.55 23.63
CA VAL A 233 29.30 18.24 22.53
C VAL A 233 28.46 19.42 22.05
N PHE A 234 28.87 20.63 22.42
CA PHE A 234 28.11 21.84 22.13
C PHE A 234 28.91 22.80 21.24
N GLY A 235 28.21 23.67 20.54
CA GLY A 235 28.83 24.69 19.70
C GLY A 235 28.08 24.95 18.41
N ALA A 236 28.52 25.98 17.67
CA ALA A 236 27.93 26.36 16.40
C ALA A 236 28.65 25.71 15.19
N SER A 237 29.71 24.94 15.43
CA SER A 237 30.49 24.25 14.40
C SER A 237 30.33 22.74 14.50
N SER A 238 31.25 21.99 13.88
CA SER A 238 31.12 20.55 13.68
C SER A 238 32.22 19.69 14.29
N LEU A 239 31.87 18.45 14.63
CA LEU A 239 32.78 17.35 14.85
C LEU A 239 32.77 16.43 13.63
N ASP A 240 33.92 16.31 12.96
CA ASP A 240 34.11 15.47 11.76
C ASP A 240 34.98 14.26 12.07
N VAL A 241 34.38 13.07 12.11
CA VAL A 241 35.11 11.80 12.19
C VAL A 241 35.30 11.24 10.78
N ASN A 242 36.53 11.34 10.26
CA ASN A 242 36.85 11.00 8.88
C ASN A 242 37.52 9.62 8.77
N GLY A 243 36.74 8.62 8.35
CA GLY A 243 37.17 7.23 8.14
C GLY A 243 37.25 6.36 9.41
N GLY A 244 37.08 6.96 10.59
CA GLY A 244 37.18 6.29 11.89
C GLY A 244 35.84 5.82 12.45
N ARG A 245 35.82 5.55 13.76
CA ARG A 245 34.66 5.08 14.52
C ARG A 245 34.11 6.18 15.44
N MET A 246 32.79 6.32 15.46
CA MET A 246 32.07 7.18 16.38
C MET A 246 31.12 6.36 17.24
N GLU A 247 31.19 6.55 18.56
CA GLU A 247 30.32 5.91 19.53
C GLU A 247 29.53 6.97 20.31
N ALA A 248 28.32 7.28 19.83
CA ALA A 248 27.38 8.18 20.49
C ALA A 248 26.45 7.38 21.40
N LEU A 249 26.95 6.97 22.58
CA LEU A 249 26.25 6.04 23.48
C LEU A 249 25.40 6.76 24.54
N SER A 250 25.83 7.95 24.98
CA SER A 250 25.13 8.82 25.93
C SER A 250 25.49 10.30 25.70
N GLY A 251 24.97 11.19 26.54
CA GLY A 251 25.16 12.63 26.44
C GLY A 251 24.25 13.27 25.39
N SER A 252 24.54 14.53 25.09
CA SER A 252 23.77 15.34 24.14
C SER A 252 24.65 16.23 23.27
N ASN A 253 24.07 16.76 22.21
CA ASN A 253 24.75 17.72 21.35
C ASN A 253 23.84 18.84 20.83
N SER A 254 24.48 19.98 20.57
CA SER A 254 23.94 21.09 19.77
C SER A 254 24.81 21.40 18.55
N ALA A 255 26.07 20.96 18.57
CA ALA A 255 26.98 21.00 17.43
C ALA A 255 26.63 19.94 16.39
N ASP A 256 27.03 20.18 15.14
CA ASP A 256 26.91 19.19 14.07
C ASP A 256 27.91 18.05 14.28
N ILE A 257 27.43 16.82 14.45
CA ILE A 257 28.30 15.65 14.64
C ILE A 257 28.12 14.69 13.47
N PHE A 258 29.21 14.32 12.80
CA PHE A 258 29.11 13.39 11.69
C PHE A 258 30.34 12.48 11.53
N VAL A 259 30.06 11.26 11.04
CA VAL A 259 31.07 10.34 10.51
C VAL A 259 31.01 10.34 8.98
N ARG A 260 32.18 10.24 8.33
CA ARG A 260 32.28 10.11 6.88
C ARG A 260 33.16 8.93 6.52
N GLY A 261 32.60 7.95 5.82
CA GLY A 261 33.39 6.81 5.35
C GLY A 261 33.81 5.84 6.47
N GLY A 262 33.06 5.75 7.56
CA GLY A 262 33.48 5.08 8.80
C GLY A 262 32.35 4.37 9.55
N GLU A 263 32.57 4.05 10.83
CA GLU A 263 31.59 3.32 11.66
C GLU A 263 30.85 4.27 12.61
N LEU A 264 29.52 4.19 12.64
CA LEU A 264 28.67 4.90 13.62
C LEU A 264 27.95 3.90 14.50
N GLN A 265 28.25 3.92 15.80
CA GLN A 265 27.47 3.24 16.82
C GLN A 265 26.67 4.24 17.63
N VAL A 266 25.38 3.99 17.79
CA VAL A 266 24.49 4.82 18.61
C VAL A 266 23.92 3.99 19.75
N GLY A 267 23.91 4.57 20.95
CA GLY A 267 23.32 3.97 22.14
C GLY A 267 22.02 4.64 22.54
N THR A 268 21.20 3.90 23.29
CA THR A 268 19.87 4.37 23.70
C THR A 268 19.90 5.52 24.70
N GLY A 269 21.04 5.78 25.33
CA GLY A 269 21.24 6.89 26.26
C GLY A 269 21.61 8.22 25.59
N PHE A 270 21.82 8.24 24.28
CA PHE A 270 22.17 9.45 23.53
C PHE A 270 20.93 10.30 23.21
N ASN A 271 21.03 11.61 23.43
CA ASN A 271 19.95 12.57 23.22
C ASN A 271 20.43 13.75 22.37
N GLY A 272 20.21 13.67 21.06
CA GLY A 272 20.75 14.61 20.10
C GLY A 272 20.76 14.06 18.68
N ILE A 273 21.54 14.67 17.78
CA ILE A 273 21.61 14.32 16.35
C ILE A 273 23.03 13.92 15.98
N VAL A 274 23.20 12.74 15.40
CA VAL A 274 24.44 12.30 14.74
C VAL A 274 24.17 11.94 13.29
N GLN A 275 25.13 12.24 12.42
CA GLN A 275 24.96 12.04 10.98
C GLN A 275 25.93 10.98 10.44
N ALA A 276 25.42 10.10 9.58
CA ALA A 276 26.22 9.17 8.80
C ALA A 276 26.28 9.68 7.35
N ARG A 277 27.49 9.95 6.86
CA ARG A 277 27.75 10.44 5.50
C ARG A 277 28.74 9.53 4.77
N GLY A 278 28.78 9.64 3.43
CA GLY A 278 29.62 8.76 2.62
C GLY A 278 29.27 7.27 2.81
N SER A 279 30.21 6.39 2.48
CA SER A 279 30.06 4.94 2.71
C SER A 279 30.35 4.59 4.17
N SER A 280 29.32 4.46 5.00
CA SER A 280 29.47 4.24 6.45
C SER A 280 28.72 2.99 6.93
N THR A 281 29.04 2.48 8.11
CA THR A 281 28.26 1.43 8.78
C THR A 281 27.51 2.00 9.99
N LEU A 282 26.35 1.40 10.30
CA LEU A 282 25.50 1.81 11.42
C LEU A 282 25.21 0.63 12.35
N GLU A 283 25.42 0.84 13.65
CA GLU A 283 25.23 -0.16 14.70
C GLU A 283 24.50 0.40 15.93
N GLY A 284 23.86 -0.50 16.68
CA GLY A 284 23.22 -0.19 17.97
C GLY A 284 21.74 0.22 17.83
N GLY A 285 21.37 1.31 18.48
CA GLY A 285 19.99 1.82 18.45
C GLY A 285 19.80 3.15 19.17
N THR A 286 18.80 3.91 18.72
CA THR A 286 18.42 5.19 19.35
C THR A 286 17.48 4.97 20.53
N GLY A 287 17.58 5.83 21.54
CA GLY A 287 16.50 6.07 22.50
C GLY A 287 15.54 7.13 21.96
N ALA A 288 14.47 7.44 22.69
CA ALA A 288 13.43 8.39 22.23
C ALA A 288 13.95 9.80 21.89
N GLY A 289 15.03 10.26 22.54
CA GLY A 289 15.68 11.55 22.25
C GLY A 289 16.79 11.50 21.20
N GLY A 290 17.15 10.32 20.71
CA GLY A 290 18.26 10.14 19.76
C GLY A 290 17.80 10.21 18.30
N THR A 291 18.58 10.91 17.47
CA THR A 291 18.35 11.00 16.02
C THR A 291 19.59 10.56 15.24
N VAL A 292 19.39 9.70 14.25
CA VAL A 292 20.39 9.36 13.23
C VAL A 292 19.98 9.95 11.89
N GLU A 293 20.81 10.80 11.31
CA GLU A 293 20.60 11.40 9.99
C GLU A 293 21.56 10.77 8.97
N ILE A 294 21.02 10.00 8.02
CA ILE A 294 21.78 9.49 6.87
C ILE A 294 21.72 10.55 5.78
N LYS A 295 22.85 11.24 5.57
CA LYS A 295 22.86 12.53 4.86
C LYS A 295 23.80 12.53 3.67
N GLY A 296 23.24 12.60 2.47
CA GLY A 296 24.01 12.94 1.27
C GLY A 296 24.41 14.42 1.30
N ALA A 297 25.69 14.75 1.12
CA ALA A 297 26.17 16.13 1.22
C ALA A 297 27.44 16.37 0.41
N SER A 298 27.74 17.63 0.10
CA SER A 298 29.02 18.04 -0.50
C SER A 298 30.22 17.48 0.29
N THR A 299 30.14 17.55 1.61
CA THR A 299 31.10 16.91 2.52
C THR A 299 30.70 15.46 2.78
N GLY A 300 31.27 14.53 2.00
CA GLY A 300 31.05 13.08 2.10
C GLY A 300 30.46 12.43 0.85
N GLY A 301 29.83 13.21 -0.04
CA GLY A 301 29.14 12.74 -1.24
C GLY A 301 27.83 12.02 -0.94
N THR A 302 27.51 11.02 -1.76
CA THR A 302 26.39 10.10 -1.52
C THR A 302 26.58 9.36 -0.20
N ALA A 303 25.55 9.38 0.65
CA ALA A 303 25.53 8.55 1.84
C ALA A 303 25.04 7.14 1.48
N ALA A 304 25.89 6.14 1.66
CA ALA A 304 25.59 4.73 1.47
C ALA A 304 25.86 4.01 2.79
N VAL A 305 24.81 3.83 3.59
CA VAL A 305 24.93 3.29 4.95
C VAL A 305 24.47 1.85 4.98
N THR A 306 25.28 0.97 5.53
CA THR A 306 24.93 -0.44 5.74
C THR A 306 24.76 -0.73 7.24
N THR A 307 23.76 -1.53 7.60
CA THR A 307 23.59 -2.02 8.98
C THR A 307 23.35 -3.52 9.02
N ASN A 308 23.95 -4.19 10.01
CA ASN A 308 23.68 -5.60 10.32
C ASN A 308 22.63 -5.76 11.43
N GLY A 309 21.90 -4.69 11.75
CA GLY A 309 20.88 -4.67 12.78
C GLY A 309 20.90 -3.34 13.52
N PHE A 310 19.75 -2.67 13.56
CA PHE A 310 19.60 -1.40 14.23
C PHE A 310 18.19 -1.25 14.79
N THR A 311 18.05 -0.75 16.01
CA THR A 311 16.74 -0.45 16.61
C THR A 311 16.53 1.05 16.74
N ASN A 312 15.62 1.60 15.96
CA ASN A 312 15.23 3.00 16.04
C ASN A 312 14.05 3.19 17.01
N ASN A 313 14.29 3.68 18.23
CA ASN A 313 13.21 4.12 19.14
C ASN A 313 13.03 5.65 19.16
N GLY A 314 13.96 6.39 18.58
CA GLY A 314 13.88 7.84 18.39
C GLY A 314 13.54 8.16 16.95
N THR A 315 14.42 8.89 16.27
CA THR A 315 14.24 9.28 14.87
C THR A 315 15.39 8.80 13.99
N THR A 316 15.08 8.25 12.83
CA THR A 316 16.04 8.06 11.74
C THR A 316 15.57 8.89 10.55
N ILE A 317 16.49 9.59 9.89
CA ILE A 317 16.17 10.51 8.78
C ILE A 317 17.06 10.18 7.58
N LEU A 318 16.48 10.02 6.39
CA LEU A 318 17.24 10.13 5.13
C LEU A 318 17.09 11.54 4.57
N THR A 319 18.19 12.18 4.19
CA THR A 319 18.14 13.52 3.58
C THR A 319 19.32 13.77 2.64
N SER A 320 19.25 14.83 1.85
CA SER A 320 20.44 15.41 1.24
C SER A 320 20.49 16.92 1.41
N GLN A 321 21.67 17.38 1.78
CA GLN A 321 21.93 18.76 2.15
C GLN A 321 21.93 19.67 0.91
N ASP A 322 22.79 19.33 -0.06
CA ASP A 322 23.07 20.15 -1.23
C ASP A 322 23.16 19.24 -2.47
N ALA A 323 22.77 19.74 -3.64
CA ALA A 323 22.81 19.01 -4.92
C ALA A 323 22.04 17.66 -4.93
N SER A 324 22.29 16.82 -5.94
CA SER A 324 21.62 15.52 -6.16
C SER A 324 22.29 14.34 -5.44
N TRP A 325 22.98 14.56 -4.33
CA TRP A 325 23.58 13.46 -3.54
C TRP A 325 22.49 12.55 -2.97
N SER A 326 22.65 11.24 -3.13
CA SER A 326 21.68 10.26 -2.62
C SER A 326 21.95 9.92 -1.15
N ALA A 327 20.93 9.40 -0.47
CA ALA A 327 21.02 8.80 0.85
C ALA A 327 20.36 7.42 0.83
N SER A 328 21.14 6.37 1.06
CA SER A 328 20.65 5.00 1.05
C SER A 328 20.99 4.26 2.33
N LEU A 329 20.03 3.49 2.83
CA LEU A 329 20.20 2.55 3.94
C LEU A 329 20.03 1.12 3.42
N ASP A 330 21.05 0.30 3.59
CA ASP A 330 21.02 -1.14 3.32
C ASP A 330 21.00 -1.94 4.63
N ALA A 331 19.85 -2.51 4.96
CA ALA A 331 19.65 -3.32 6.15
C ALA A 331 19.94 -4.79 5.84
N VAL A 332 21.22 -5.17 5.85
CA VAL A 332 21.65 -6.56 5.68
C VAL A 332 21.06 -7.44 6.80
N GLY A 333 21.17 -6.95 8.04
CA GLY A 333 20.42 -7.47 9.18
C GLY A 333 19.03 -6.82 9.29
N THR A 334 18.30 -7.08 10.37
CA THR A 334 16.97 -6.46 10.55
C THR A 334 17.08 -5.05 11.12
N PHE A 335 16.59 -4.05 10.37
CA PHE A 335 16.29 -2.73 10.92
C PHE A 335 14.90 -2.75 11.58
N VAL A 336 14.81 -2.39 12.86
CA VAL A 336 13.55 -2.33 13.62
C VAL A 336 13.21 -0.88 13.90
N ASN A 337 12.03 -0.44 13.49
CA ASN A 337 11.53 0.91 13.75
C ASN A 337 10.38 0.91 14.75
N ASN A 338 10.64 1.41 15.95
CA ASN A 338 9.66 1.67 16.99
C ASN A 338 9.31 3.16 17.10
N GLY A 339 10.21 4.05 16.65
CA GLY A 339 10.04 5.50 16.64
C GLY A 339 9.60 6.02 15.27
N THR A 340 10.30 7.02 14.73
CA THR A 340 10.01 7.61 13.43
C THR A 340 11.13 7.31 12.43
N PHE A 341 10.80 6.80 11.25
CA PHE A 341 11.68 6.79 10.09
C PHE A 341 11.15 7.76 9.03
N GLU A 342 11.90 8.81 8.76
CA GLU A 342 11.48 9.91 7.91
C GLU A 342 12.43 10.13 6.73
N VAL A 343 11.90 10.64 5.63
CA VAL A 343 12.67 11.35 4.60
C VAL A 343 12.38 12.83 4.68
N ALA A 344 13.41 13.62 4.95
CA ALA A 344 13.31 15.08 4.97
C ALA A 344 13.48 15.68 3.56
N ALA A 345 12.96 16.90 3.37
CA ALA A 345 13.22 17.69 2.17
C ALA A 345 14.74 17.86 1.98
N GLY A 346 15.19 17.85 0.73
CA GLY A 346 16.58 18.09 0.40
C GLY A 346 16.74 18.64 -1.01
N ALA A 347 17.97 18.90 -1.43
CA ALA A 347 18.30 19.50 -2.72
C ALA A 347 18.18 18.53 -3.93
N GLY A 348 17.68 17.31 -3.72
CA GLY A 348 17.51 16.26 -4.72
C GLY A 348 18.27 14.96 -4.40
N GLY A 349 18.38 14.05 -5.37
CA GLY A 349 18.99 12.72 -5.17
C GLY A 349 18.00 11.69 -4.61
N ASN A 350 18.35 10.40 -4.73
CA ASN A 350 17.44 9.33 -4.33
C ASN A 350 17.50 9.07 -2.82
N ARG A 351 16.37 8.68 -2.21
CA ARG A 351 16.31 8.17 -0.84
C ARG A 351 15.75 6.77 -0.85
N THR A 352 16.60 5.80 -0.58
CA THR A 352 16.27 4.38 -0.79
C THR A 352 16.62 3.54 0.42
N VAL A 353 15.74 2.61 0.73
CA VAL A 353 15.94 1.57 1.74
C VAL A 353 15.93 0.21 1.06
N THR A 354 16.92 -0.61 1.34
CA THR A 354 17.04 -2.00 0.87
C THR A 354 17.21 -2.94 2.07
N GLY A 355 17.03 -4.25 1.86
CA GLY A 355 17.25 -5.26 2.91
C GLY A 355 16.02 -5.48 3.81
N ASN A 356 16.24 -5.86 5.07
CA ASN A 356 15.20 -6.35 5.98
C ASN A 356 14.73 -5.28 6.96
N TYR A 357 13.43 -5.00 6.98
CA TYR A 357 12.83 -3.94 7.78
C TYR A 357 11.62 -4.45 8.56
N ARG A 358 11.51 -4.07 9.85
CA ARG A 358 10.31 -4.29 10.67
C ARG A 358 9.79 -2.96 11.20
N ASN A 359 8.51 -2.70 10.97
CA ASN A 359 7.88 -1.47 11.40
C ASN A 359 6.86 -1.68 12.52
N PHE A 360 7.03 -0.92 13.60
CA PHE A 360 6.06 -0.70 14.68
C PHE A 360 5.70 0.78 14.83
N GLY A 361 6.58 1.69 14.40
CA GLY A 361 6.44 3.15 14.51
C GLY A 361 6.07 3.86 13.20
N ASN A 362 6.37 5.15 13.11
CA ASN A 362 5.97 5.99 11.97
C ASN A 362 6.92 5.84 10.78
N LEU A 363 6.34 5.82 9.57
CA LEU A 363 7.04 5.95 8.29
C LEU A 363 6.59 7.24 7.62
N VAL A 364 7.51 8.17 7.38
CA VAL A 364 7.19 9.53 6.97
C VAL A 364 7.88 9.90 5.65
N GLY A 365 7.08 10.14 4.62
CA GLY A 365 7.47 10.61 3.28
C GLY A 365 6.75 11.90 2.89
N ASN A 366 6.52 12.83 3.81
CA ASN A 366 5.77 14.08 3.55
C ASN A 366 6.51 15.04 2.62
N SER A 367 7.83 15.15 2.81
CA SER A 367 8.65 16.14 2.12
C SER A 367 9.35 15.59 0.88
N ALA A 368 9.41 14.26 0.76
CA ALA A 368 9.95 13.50 -0.36
C ALA A 368 9.53 12.02 -0.21
N THR A 369 9.67 11.24 -1.28
CA THR A 369 9.31 9.82 -1.25
C THR A 369 10.26 8.99 -0.38
N LEU A 370 9.70 8.25 0.59
CA LEU A 370 10.38 7.14 1.25
C LEU A 370 10.23 5.88 0.41
N ALA A 371 11.31 5.42 -0.23
CA ALA A 371 11.29 4.31 -1.16
C ALA A 371 11.99 3.06 -0.62
N PHE A 372 11.23 1.99 -0.42
CA PHE A 372 11.75 0.65 -0.15
C PHE A 372 11.92 -0.10 -1.48
N THR A 373 13.14 -0.38 -1.89
CA THR A 373 13.43 -1.06 -3.15
C THR A 373 14.11 -2.39 -2.89
N ASN A 374 13.67 -3.47 -3.54
CA ASN A 374 14.25 -4.82 -3.34
C ASN A 374 14.36 -5.16 -1.84
N ALA A 375 13.36 -4.77 -1.06
CA ALA A 375 13.36 -4.86 0.39
C ALA A 375 12.34 -5.89 0.88
N ASN A 376 12.57 -6.42 2.08
CA ASN A 376 11.62 -7.23 2.83
C ASN A 376 11.09 -6.37 3.98
N VAL A 377 9.82 -6.00 3.92
CA VAL A 377 9.18 -5.10 4.88
C VAL A 377 8.11 -5.85 5.65
N ASP A 378 8.33 -6.10 6.93
CA ASP A 378 7.29 -6.56 7.86
C ASP A 378 6.59 -5.34 8.50
N MET A 379 5.29 -5.24 8.31
CA MET A 379 4.47 -4.14 8.81
C MET A 379 3.58 -4.62 9.97
N PHE A 380 4.04 -4.43 11.21
CA PHE A 380 3.30 -4.82 12.42
C PHE A 380 2.41 -3.69 12.96
N GLY A 381 2.75 -2.44 12.71
CA GLY A 381 1.98 -1.29 13.19
C GLY A 381 2.48 0.04 12.65
N GLY A 382 1.99 1.11 13.26
CA GLY A 382 2.45 2.47 13.01
C GLY A 382 1.74 3.21 11.87
N GLN A 383 2.03 4.50 11.72
CA GLN A 383 1.40 5.33 10.70
C GLN A 383 2.32 5.54 9.50
N THR A 384 1.79 5.33 8.30
CA THR A 384 2.40 5.79 7.06
C THR A 384 1.86 7.18 6.73
N ILE A 385 2.75 8.15 6.59
CA ILE A 385 2.41 9.57 6.41
C ILE A 385 3.11 10.06 5.14
N GLY A 386 2.37 10.66 4.21
CA GLY A 386 2.91 11.13 2.93
C GLY A 386 3.22 9.99 1.95
N ASP A 387 4.25 10.17 1.12
CA ASP A 387 4.59 9.21 0.06
C ASP A 387 5.56 8.11 0.54
N VAL A 388 4.98 6.98 0.95
CA VAL A 388 5.71 5.73 1.23
C VAL A 388 5.49 4.76 0.07
N THR A 389 6.58 4.31 -0.54
CA THR A 389 6.56 3.46 -1.75
C THR A 389 7.38 2.19 -1.56
N LEU A 390 6.85 1.08 -2.04
CA LEU A 390 7.56 -0.19 -2.20
C LEU A 390 7.71 -0.49 -3.69
N ARG A 391 8.92 -0.87 -4.08
CA ARG A 391 9.25 -1.26 -5.45
C ARG A 391 10.06 -2.53 -5.50
N ASN A 392 9.56 -3.52 -6.23
CA ASN A 392 10.21 -4.82 -6.35
C ASN A 392 10.47 -5.48 -4.99
N SER A 393 9.54 -5.30 -4.05
CA SER A 393 9.73 -5.61 -2.63
C SER A 393 8.71 -6.63 -2.13
N THR A 394 9.01 -7.25 -1.00
CA THR A 394 8.07 -8.08 -0.23
C THR A 394 7.48 -7.25 0.90
N LEU A 395 6.16 -7.23 1.03
CA LEU A 395 5.42 -6.61 2.13
C LEU A 395 4.66 -7.69 2.90
N ASN A 396 4.96 -7.85 4.17
CA ASN A 396 4.28 -8.80 5.02
C ASN A 396 3.56 -8.07 6.16
N PHE A 397 2.23 -8.15 6.22
CA PHE A 397 1.50 -7.66 7.38
C PHE A 397 1.56 -8.70 8.49
N GLY A 398 2.13 -8.30 9.64
CA GLY A 398 2.18 -9.13 10.83
C GLY A 398 0.78 -9.53 11.31
N THR A 399 0.70 -10.57 12.13
CA THR A 399 -0.56 -10.96 12.77
C THR A 399 -1.13 -9.79 13.57
N ASN A 400 -2.40 -9.46 13.33
CA ASN A 400 -3.07 -8.30 13.95
C ASN A 400 -2.39 -6.95 13.69
N SER A 401 -1.81 -6.75 12.50
CA SER A 401 -1.19 -5.48 12.14
C SER A 401 -2.12 -4.29 12.37
N THR A 402 -1.61 -3.25 13.03
CA THR A 402 -2.33 -1.99 13.31
C THR A 402 -1.88 -0.85 12.41
N ALA A 403 -1.14 -1.17 11.34
CA ALA A 403 -0.59 -0.17 10.43
C ALA A 403 -1.70 0.71 9.84
N THR A 404 -1.44 1.99 9.58
CA THR A 404 -2.44 2.91 9.02
C THR A 404 -1.84 3.77 7.91
N GLY A 405 -2.67 4.37 7.07
CA GLY A 405 -2.25 5.29 6.00
C GLY A 405 -2.23 4.64 4.62
N VAL A 406 -1.30 5.06 3.75
CA VAL A 406 -1.22 4.62 2.35
C VAL A 406 0.17 4.07 2.04
N ILE A 407 0.22 2.86 1.51
CA ILE A 407 1.43 2.24 0.98
C ILE A 407 1.25 2.04 -0.52
N ARG A 408 2.12 2.67 -1.32
CA ARG A 408 2.09 2.55 -2.77
C ARG A 408 3.00 1.44 -3.26
N LEU A 409 2.47 0.57 -4.12
CA LEU A 409 3.14 -0.59 -4.68
C LEU A 409 3.43 -0.36 -6.17
N LEU A 410 4.71 -0.24 -6.52
CA LEU A 410 5.20 -0.02 -7.88
C LEU A 410 6.04 -1.21 -8.36
N GLY A 411 5.99 -1.55 -9.65
CA GLY A 411 6.73 -2.70 -10.17
C GLY A 411 6.28 -4.02 -9.56
N ALA A 412 7.22 -4.97 -9.37
CA ALA A 412 6.90 -6.36 -9.03
C ALA A 412 6.92 -6.63 -7.51
N ASN A 413 5.80 -6.49 -6.81
CA ASN A 413 5.76 -6.69 -5.34
C ASN A 413 5.12 -8.02 -4.94
N THR A 414 5.45 -8.53 -3.75
CA THR A 414 4.73 -9.66 -3.13
C THR A 414 4.12 -9.21 -1.81
N VAL A 415 2.84 -9.50 -1.56
CA VAL A 415 2.15 -9.12 -0.33
C VAL A 415 1.55 -10.35 0.37
N THR A 416 1.79 -10.46 1.67
CA THR A 416 1.29 -11.53 2.55
C THR A 416 0.66 -10.96 3.82
N GLY A 417 -0.07 -11.81 4.56
CA GLY A 417 -0.64 -11.46 5.86
C GLY A 417 -2.00 -10.76 5.76
N GLN A 418 -2.35 -9.98 6.78
CA GLN A 418 -3.65 -9.32 6.89
C GLN A 418 -3.50 -7.79 6.96
N ASN A 419 -4.01 -7.09 5.94
CA ASN A 419 -4.07 -5.63 5.95
C ASN A 419 -4.99 -5.15 7.08
N SER A 420 -4.65 -4.04 7.73
CA SER A 420 -5.50 -3.43 8.76
C SER A 420 -6.72 -2.76 8.14
N THR A 421 -7.74 -2.44 8.94
CA THR A 421 -8.98 -1.80 8.46
C THR A 421 -8.82 -0.34 8.03
N THR A 422 -7.69 0.31 8.36
CA THR A 422 -7.44 1.73 8.11
C THR A 422 -6.23 1.98 7.20
N ASN A 423 -5.63 0.91 6.69
CA ASN A 423 -4.52 0.99 5.74
C ASN A 423 -5.00 0.77 4.30
N THR A 424 -4.43 1.55 3.38
CA THR A 424 -4.68 1.48 1.94
C THR A 424 -3.43 0.97 1.23
N LEU A 425 -3.58 -0.10 0.44
CA LEU A 425 -2.58 -0.56 -0.52
C LEU A 425 -2.92 -0.01 -1.89
N LEU A 426 -2.05 0.81 -2.46
CA LEU A 426 -2.24 1.41 -3.78
C LEU A 426 -1.37 0.68 -4.82
N VAL A 427 -1.97 -0.25 -5.56
CA VAL A 427 -1.33 -0.96 -6.68
C VAL A 427 -1.39 -0.06 -7.91
N GLN A 428 -0.26 0.55 -8.27
CA GLN A 428 -0.25 1.69 -9.18
C GLN A 428 0.67 1.53 -10.40
N GLY A 429 0.08 1.52 -11.59
CA GLY A 429 0.81 1.73 -12.85
C GLY A 429 1.25 3.20 -12.99
N ALA A 430 2.54 3.43 -13.26
CA ALA A 430 3.10 4.78 -13.37
C ALA A 430 4.35 4.83 -14.26
N ASN A 431 4.73 6.04 -14.70
CA ASN A 431 6.00 6.24 -15.43
C ASN A 431 7.20 5.78 -14.60
N THR A 432 7.16 6.06 -13.30
CA THR A 432 8.13 5.58 -12.33
C THR A 432 7.76 4.16 -11.88
N GLY A 433 8.56 3.17 -12.29
CA GLY A 433 8.34 1.76 -11.93
C GLY A 433 7.60 0.93 -12.99
N GLY A 434 6.98 1.56 -13.98
CA GLY A 434 6.28 0.89 -15.08
C GLY A 434 4.93 0.30 -14.66
N GLY A 435 4.57 -0.84 -15.25
CA GLY A 435 3.36 -1.58 -14.86
C GLY A 435 3.51 -2.16 -13.45
N ALA A 436 2.50 -1.92 -12.59
CA ALA A 436 2.44 -2.58 -11.30
C ALA A 436 2.07 -4.05 -11.50
N ASN A 437 2.85 -4.93 -10.87
CA ASN A 437 2.67 -6.37 -10.92
C ASN A 437 2.77 -6.95 -9.51
N THR A 438 1.68 -6.87 -8.75
CA THR A 438 1.67 -7.26 -7.34
C THR A 438 1.13 -8.68 -7.19
N THR A 439 1.83 -9.55 -6.47
CA THR A 439 1.37 -10.91 -6.14
C THR A 439 0.89 -10.96 -4.72
N PHE A 440 -0.39 -11.24 -4.53
CA PHE A 440 -1.00 -11.51 -3.23
C PHE A 440 -0.92 -13.01 -2.96
N ASN A 441 -0.24 -13.38 -1.87
CA ASN A 441 -0.07 -14.78 -1.48
C ASN A 441 -0.74 -15.03 -0.13
N SER A 442 -1.90 -15.70 -0.17
CA SER A 442 -2.73 -15.96 1.02
C SER A 442 -3.04 -14.67 1.81
N PHE A 443 -3.18 -13.57 1.08
CA PHE A 443 -3.41 -12.25 1.65
C PHE A 443 -4.89 -12.02 1.98
N VAL A 444 -5.15 -11.32 3.07
CA VAL A 444 -6.50 -10.88 3.45
C VAL A 444 -6.52 -9.36 3.52
N ASN A 445 -7.33 -8.72 2.66
CA ASN A 445 -7.58 -7.30 2.73
C ASN A 445 -8.72 -7.00 3.71
N ARG A 446 -8.46 -6.32 4.84
CA ARG A 446 -9.51 -5.76 5.71
C ARG A 446 -9.68 -4.25 5.58
N GLY A 447 -8.69 -3.57 4.99
CA GLY A 447 -8.70 -2.13 4.72
C GLY A 447 -9.09 -1.86 3.28
N THR A 448 -8.27 -1.08 2.57
CA THR A 448 -8.49 -0.77 1.16
C THR A 448 -7.36 -1.32 0.31
N VAL A 449 -7.70 -1.97 -0.80
CA VAL A 449 -6.80 -2.20 -1.94
C VAL A 449 -7.34 -1.35 -3.07
N GLU A 450 -6.53 -0.42 -3.56
CA GLU A 450 -6.86 0.39 -4.72
C GLU A 450 -5.95 0.01 -5.90
N MET A 451 -6.55 -0.26 -7.04
CA MET A 451 -5.87 -0.43 -8.33
C MET A 451 -6.09 0.84 -9.16
N THR A 452 -5.01 1.53 -9.51
CA THR A 452 -5.08 2.74 -10.34
C THR A 452 -3.90 2.85 -11.28
N SER A 453 -4.03 3.64 -12.34
CA SER A 453 -2.91 4.01 -13.20
C SER A 453 -2.91 5.51 -13.38
N ILE A 454 -1.79 6.18 -13.11
CA ILE A 454 -1.74 7.65 -13.08
C ILE A 454 -1.03 8.24 -14.29
N ASN A 455 -0.35 7.43 -15.09
CA ASN A 455 0.31 7.89 -16.31
C ASN A 455 0.17 6.85 -17.42
N SER A 456 -0.06 7.33 -18.64
CA SER A 456 0.10 6.52 -19.87
C SER A 456 -0.80 5.26 -19.89
N SER A 457 -0.37 4.22 -20.61
CA SER A 457 -1.04 2.92 -20.72
C SER A 457 -0.50 1.87 -19.73
N TRP A 458 0.15 2.29 -18.63
CA TRP A 458 0.77 1.35 -17.69
C TRP A 458 -0.28 0.49 -16.98
N SER A 459 -0.07 -0.82 -17.00
CA SER A 459 -0.99 -1.79 -16.40
C SER A 459 -0.90 -1.79 -14.87
N SER A 460 -2.01 -2.16 -14.23
CA SER A 460 -2.04 -2.52 -12.82
C SER A 460 -2.59 -3.93 -12.66
N THR A 461 -1.72 -4.84 -12.24
CA THR A 461 -2.02 -6.27 -12.13
C THR A 461 -1.88 -6.74 -10.69
N ILE A 462 -2.90 -7.45 -10.21
CA ILE A 462 -2.85 -8.22 -8.96
C ILE A 462 -2.87 -9.70 -9.34
N ASN A 463 -1.95 -10.49 -8.81
CA ASN A 463 -1.88 -11.94 -9.04
C ASN A 463 -2.12 -12.73 -7.75
N GLY A 464 -2.44 -14.01 -7.90
CA GLY A 464 -2.48 -14.98 -6.81
C GLY A 464 -3.84 -15.13 -6.14
N THR A 465 -3.86 -15.81 -4.99
CA THR A 465 -5.09 -16.15 -4.26
C THR A 465 -5.23 -15.32 -3.00
N TRP A 466 -6.35 -14.62 -2.85
CA TRP A 466 -6.57 -13.70 -1.73
C TRP A 466 -8.05 -13.47 -1.40
N THR A 467 -8.31 -12.93 -0.21
CA THR A 467 -9.66 -12.59 0.25
C THR A 467 -9.81 -11.08 0.40
N ASN A 468 -10.87 -10.51 -0.17
CA ASN A 468 -11.29 -9.14 0.10
C ASN A 468 -12.39 -9.12 1.16
N MET A 469 -12.08 -8.64 2.36
CA MET A 469 -13.05 -8.37 3.44
C MET A 469 -13.35 -6.87 3.63
N GLY A 470 -12.46 -6.01 3.13
CA GLY A 470 -12.60 -4.56 3.16
C GLY A 470 -13.07 -4.01 1.82
N ASN A 471 -12.36 -3.01 1.30
CA ASN A 471 -12.64 -2.36 0.02
C ASN A 471 -11.63 -2.80 -1.05
N LEU A 472 -12.11 -3.27 -2.19
CA LEU A 472 -11.36 -3.32 -3.44
C LEU A 472 -11.87 -2.16 -4.31
N LEU A 473 -11.01 -1.22 -4.65
CA LEU A 473 -11.34 -0.08 -5.50
C LEU A 473 -10.54 -0.18 -6.79
N VAL A 474 -11.20 -0.14 -7.95
CA VAL A 474 -10.55 -0.14 -9.25
C VAL A 474 -10.91 1.12 -9.99
N THR A 475 -10.00 2.10 -10.02
CA THR A 475 -10.31 3.47 -10.44
C THR A 475 -9.87 3.76 -11.88
N ALA A 476 -10.64 4.60 -12.60
CA ALA A 476 -10.45 4.91 -14.03
C ALA A 476 -9.05 5.44 -14.40
N GLY A 477 -8.41 6.20 -13.51
CA GLY A 477 -7.04 6.72 -13.68
C GLY A 477 -6.81 7.46 -15.01
N ALA A 478 -5.54 7.53 -15.45
CA ALA A 478 -5.12 8.17 -16.71
C ALA A 478 -5.07 7.23 -17.93
N GLY A 479 -5.35 5.94 -17.75
CA GLY A 479 -5.28 4.91 -18.80
C GLY A 479 -4.85 3.54 -18.26
N GLY A 480 -4.48 2.61 -19.15
CA GLY A 480 -3.89 1.30 -18.82
C GLY A 480 -4.88 0.21 -18.38
N PRO A 481 -4.59 -1.08 -18.65
CA PRO A 481 -5.46 -2.19 -18.29
C PRO A 481 -5.36 -2.52 -16.79
N ARG A 482 -6.49 -2.96 -16.22
CA ARG A 482 -6.58 -3.47 -14.85
C ARG A 482 -6.87 -4.95 -14.91
N THR A 483 -6.02 -5.74 -14.25
CA THR A 483 -6.10 -7.20 -14.33
C THR A 483 -5.98 -7.82 -12.95
N ILE A 484 -6.90 -8.72 -12.65
CA ILE A 484 -6.86 -9.61 -11.50
C ILE A 484 -6.60 -11.02 -12.05
N ASN A 485 -5.45 -11.60 -11.69
CA ASN A 485 -4.96 -12.87 -12.22
C ASN A 485 -4.82 -13.92 -11.10
N GLY A 486 -5.84 -14.73 -10.89
CA GLY A 486 -5.92 -15.71 -9.81
C GLY A 486 -7.22 -15.59 -9.03
N SER A 487 -7.41 -16.48 -8.05
CA SER A 487 -8.68 -16.61 -7.34
C SER A 487 -8.88 -15.51 -6.29
N VAL A 488 -10.06 -14.89 -6.30
CA VAL A 488 -10.45 -13.86 -5.33
C VAL A 488 -11.71 -14.28 -4.61
N ASN A 489 -11.70 -14.22 -3.29
CA ASN A 489 -12.92 -14.33 -2.49
C ASN A 489 -13.35 -12.95 -1.99
N ASN A 490 -14.32 -12.34 -2.66
CA ASN A 490 -14.86 -11.04 -2.29
C ASN A 490 -16.06 -11.19 -1.34
N ILE A 491 -15.83 -10.90 -0.05
CA ILE A 491 -16.86 -10.83 0.98
C ILE A 491 -17.07 -9.40 1.52
N GLY A 492 -16.25 -8.44 1.08
CA GLY A 492 -16.38 -7.02 1.36
C GLY A 492 -16.99 -6.23 0.19
N ASN A 493 -16.60 -4.95 0.08
CA ASN A 493 -16.99 -4.06 -1.01
C ASN A 493 -15.99 -4.15 -2.18
N ALA A 494 -16.50 -4.23 -3.41
CA ALA A 494 -15.73 -4.15 -4.65
C ALA A 494 -16.33 -3.06 -5.54
N GLU A 495 -15.54 -2.05 -5.88
CA GLU A 495 -15.95 -0.93 -6.72
C GLU A 495 -15.12 -0.92 -8.00
N PHE A 496 -15.78 -1.04 -9.15
CA PHE A 496 -15.17 -1.08 -10.46
C PHE A 496 -15.56 0.16 -11.26
N ASP A 497 -14.71 1.18 -11.25
CA ASP A 497 -14.87 2.40 -12.05
C ASP A 497 -13.94 2.40 -13.28
N ALA A 498 -13.22 1.30 -13.50
CA ALA A 498 -12.50 1.01 -14.73
C ALA A 498 -12.78 -0.43 -15.17
N SER A 499 -12.80 -0.67 -16.49
CA SER A 499 -12.90 -2.03 -17.03
C SER A 499 -11.79 -2.91 -16.48
N THR A 500 -12.18 -4.02 -15.85
CA THR A 500 -11.28 -4.92 -15.14
C THR A 500 -11.41 -6.31 -15.72
N ILE A 501 -10.28 -6.95 -16.03
CA ILE A 501 -10.26 -8.35 -16.48
C ILE A 501 -9.90 -9.23 -15.30
N HIS A 502 -10.72 -10.24 -15.04
CA HIS A 502 -10.38 -11.35 -14.16
C HIS A 502 -10.04 -12.60 -14.98
N GLN A 503 -8.92 -13.24 -14.66
CA GLN A 503 -8.41 -14.44 -15.32
C GLN A 503 -7.57 -15.31 -14.37
N GLY A 504 -7.16 -16.50 -14.79
CA GLY A 504 -6.25 -17.40 -14.07
C GLY A 504 -6.82 -18.03 -12.79
N GLY A 505 -8.14 -17.99 -12.57
CA GLY A 505 -8.75 -18.47 -11.32
C GLY A 505 -10.26 -18.27 -11.23
N ILE A 506 -10.76 -18.19 -9.98
CA ILE A 506 -12.19 -18.04 -9.69
C ILE A 506 -12.42 -16.73 -8.92
N PHE A 507 -13.27 -15.86 -9.44
CA PHE A 507 -13.78 -14.71 -8.70
C PHE A 507 -15.07 -15.13 -7.97
N THR A 508 -14.96 -15.36 -6.67
CA THR A 508 -16.11 -15.67 -5.81
C THR A 508 -16.64 -14.40 -5.17
N HIS A 509 -17.94 -14.13 -5.31
CA HIS A 509 -18.61 -12.95 -4.78
C HIS A 509 -19.68 -13.33 -3.75
N ASN A 510 -19.59 -12.72 -2.57
CA ASN A 510 -20.56 -12.81 -1.48
C ASN A 510 -20.58 -11.49 -0.67
N GLY A 511 -20.38 -10.35 -1.34
CA GLY A 511 -20.21 -9.05 -0.71
C GLY A 511 -21.09 -7.99 -1.36
N VAL A 512 -20.57 -6.78 -1.50
CA VAL A 512 -21.22 -5.72 -2.30
C VAL A 512 -20.32 -5.41 -3.47
N ALA A 513 -20.88 -5.33 -4.67
CA ALA A 513 -20.20 -4.89 -5.87
C ALA A 513 -20.92 -3.66 -6.43
N LYS A 514 -20.14 -2.65 -6.82
CA LYS A 514 -20.65 -1.45 -7.45
C LYS A 514 -19.66 -0.85 -8.44
N GLY A 515 -20.06 0.23 -9.09
CA GLY A 515 -19.16 1.07 -9.87
C GLY A 515 -19.79 1.58 -11.15
N SER A 516 -18.98 2.21 -11.98
CA SER A 516 -19.36 2.69 -13.32
C SER A 516 -18.76 1.86 -14.46
N SER A 517 -18.18 0.71 -14.17
CA SER A 517 -17.52 -0.18 -15.13
C SER A 517 -17.65 -1.66 -14.75
N GLU A 518 -17.31 -2.51 -15.71
CA GLU A 518 -17.48 -3.94 -15.62
C GLU A 518 -16.21 -4.67 -15.17
N LEU A 519 -16.37 -5.65 -14.29
CA LEU A 519 -15.46 -6.78 -14.10
C LEU A 519 -15.84 -7.90 -15.09
N ILE A 520 -14.97 -8.17 -16.06
CA ILE A 520 -15.13 -9.26 -17.04
C ILE A 520 -14.25 -10.43 -16.61
N SER A 521 -14.87 -11.52 -16.17
CA SER A 521 -14.20 -12.79 -15.94
C SER A 521 -14.05 -13.57 -17.24
N THR A 522 -12.84 -14.04 -17.55
CA THR A 522 -12.60 -14.99 -18.66
C THR A 522 -12.53 -16.45 -18.23
N ASP A 523 -12.55 -16.70 -16.92
CA ASP A 523 -12.63 -18.03 -16.31
C ASP A 523 -13.93 -18.13 -15.51
N THR A 524 -13.89 -18.46 -14.22
CA THR A 524 -15.10 -18.63 -13.41
C THR A 524 -15.47 -17.37 -12.64
N LEU A 525 -16.69 -16.87 -12.84
CA LEU A 525 -17.39 -15.97 -11.94
C LEU A 525 -18.38 -16.77 -11.10
N ARG A 526 -18.12 -16.87 -9.79
CA ARG A 526 -18.99 -17.58 -8.85
C ARG A 526 -19.66 -16.59 -7.91
N ILE A 527 -20.99 -16.65 -7.81
CA ILE A 527 -21.79 -15.84 -6.91
C ILE A 527 -22.43 -16.77 -5.89
N THR A 528 -22.08 -16.57 -4.62
CA THR A 528 -22.61 -17.33 -3.48
C THR A 528 -23.51 -16.48 -2.58
N GLY A 529 -23.58 -15.17 -2.81
CA GLY A 529 -24.47 -14.22 -2.13
C GLY A 529 -24.17 -12.79 -2.56
N GLY A 530 -24.61 -11.84 -1.74
CA GLY A 530 -24.28 -10.42 -1.93
C GLY A 530 -25.18 -9.68 -2.93
N SER A 531 -24.74 -8.49 -3.29
CA SER A 531 -25.42 -7.63 -4.26
C SER A 531 -24.45 -7.00 -5.25
N ALA A 532 -24.94 -6.77 -6.47
CA ALA A 532 -24.27 -5.97 -7.48
C ALA A 532 -25.20 -4.82 -7.91
N ASP A 533 -24.84 -3.60 -7.53
CA ASP A 533 -25.59 -2.38 -7.87
C ASP A 533 -24.75 -1.50 -8.79
N HIS A 534 -25.33 -0.98 -9.85
CA HIS A 534 -24.60 -0.17 -10.81
C HIS A 534 -25.45 1.03 -11.21
N THR A 535 -24.90 2.23 -11.00
CA THR A 535 -25.63 3.48 -11.24
C THR A 535 -25.81 3.80 -12.73
N ASN A 536 -25.10 3.12 -13.64
CA ASN A 536 -25.06 3.43 -15.09
C ASN A 536 -25.00 2.20 -16.06
N GLY A 537 -25.54 1.00 -15.75
CA GLY A 537 -25.16 -0.26 -16.47
C GLY A 537 -24.83 -1.51 -15.63
N LEU A 538 -23.79 -2.27 -15.98
CA LEU A 538 -23.48 -3.63 -15.47
C LEU A 538 -22.16 -3.67 -14.68
N VAL A 539 -22.13 -4.35 -13.52
CA VAL A 539 -20.87 -4.60 -12.76
C VAL A 539 -20.17 -5.90 -13.18
N PHE A 540 -20.90 -6.97 -13.44
CA PHE A 540 -20.32 -8.31 -13.63
C PHE A 540 -20.56 -8.90 -15.02
N GLY A 541 -19.47 -9.34 -15.64
CA GLY A 541 -19.46 -10.06 -16.90
C GLY A 541 -18.72 -11.38 -16.84
N VAL A 542 -19.17 -12.35 -17.63
CA VAL A 542 -18.40 -13.54 -18.01
C VAL A 542 -18.22 -13.59 -19.52
N ARG A 543 -17.00 -13.93 -19.97
CA ARG A 543 -16.68 -14.07 -21.38
C ARG A 543 -15.80 -15.29 -21.60
N HIS A 544 -16.32 -16.28 -22.31
CA HIS A 544 -15.60 -17.54 -22.59
C HIS A 544 -15.34 -18.41 -21.35
N GLY A 545 -16.14 -18.25 -20.30
CA GLY A 545 -15.91 -18.84 -18.98
C GLY A 545 -17.16 -19.41 -18.34
N ASP A 546 -17.06 -19.71 -17.05
CA ASP A 546 -18.14 -20.31 -16.26
C ASP A 546 -18.82 -19.25 -15.38
N LEU A 547 -20.14 -19.18 -15.42
CA LEU A 547 -20.97 -18.42 -14.50
C LEU A 547 -21.70 -19.36 -13.54
N GLU A 548 -21.46 -19.18 -12.25
CA GLU A 548 -22.09 -19.98 -11.20
C GLU A 548 -22.92 -19.10 -10.28
N LEU A 549 -24.26 -19.17 -10.39
CA LEU A 549 -25.20 -18.51 -9.48
C LEU A 549 -25.71 -19.51 -8.44
N LEU A 550 -24.92 -19.72 -7.38
CA LEU A 550 -25.16 -20.80 -6.42
C LEU A 550 -26.13 -20.42 -5.29
N THR A 551 -26.88 -19.33 -5.48
CA THR A 551 -27.79 -18.77 -4.48
C THR A 551 -28.95 -18.05 -5.15
N SER A 552 -30.14 -18.12 -4.56
CA SER A 552 -31.29 -17.32 -4.99
C SER A 552 -31.34 -15.94 -4.31
N ALA A 553 -30.47 -15.68 -3.34
CA ALA A 553 -30.46 -14.43 -2.56
C ALA A 553 -29.68 -13.29 -3.23
N PHE A 554 -28.95 -13.57 -4.31
CA PHE A 554 -28.21 -12.54 -5.04
C PHE A 554 -29.17 -11.50 -5.61
N THR A 555 -28.80 -10.23 -5.45
CA THR A 555 -29.54 -9.09 -6.01
C THR A 555 -28.62 -8.32 -6.94
N GLY A 556 -28.93 -8.29 -8.24
CA GLY A 556 -28.10 -7.58 -9.22
C GLY A 556 -28.09 -8.20 -10.60
N GLU A 557 -27.28 -7.62 -11.48
CA GLU A 557 -27.17 -7.98 -12.89
C GLU A 557 -25.85 -8.69 -13.20
N VAL A 558 -25.91 -9.74 -14.00
CA VAL A 558 -24.75 -10.45 -14.56
C VAL A 558 -24.95 -10.66 -16.05
N THR A 559 -23.92 -10.39 -16.85
CA THR A 559 -23.97 -10.63 -18.30
C THR A 559 -23.04 -11.75 -18.75
N ALA A 560 -23.54 -12.58 -19.65
CA ALA A 560 -22.76 -13.58 -20.37
C ALA A 560 -22.55 -13.17 -21.84
N PHE A 561 -21.29 -13.20 -22.26
CA PHE A 561 -20.85 -12.94 -23.63
C PHE A 561 -20.06 -14.12 -24.18
N GLY A 562 -20.06 -14.29 -25.51
CA GLY A 562 -19.37 -15.41 -26.15
C GLY A 562 -19.86 -16.77 -25.63
N THR A 563 -19.05 -17.81 -25.81
CA THR A 563 -19.36 -19.17 -25.34
C THR A 563 -19.14 -19.32 -23.84
N SER A 564 -20.19 -19.37 -23.03
CA SER A 564 -20.07 -19.49 -21.56
C SER A 564 -20.93 -20.62 -21.03
N ASN A 565 -20.57 -21.17 -19.87
CA ASN A 565 -21.41 -22.14 -19.16
C ASN A 565 -22.12 -21.48 -17.99
N PHE A 566 -23.30 -21.99 -17.64
CA PHE A 566 -24.07 -21.56 -16.49
C PHE A 566 -24.40 -22.75 -15.60
N THR A 567 -24.24 -22.57 -14.30
CA THR A 567 -24.72 -23.51 -13.27
C THR A 567 -25.41 -22.74 -12.15
N GLY A 568 -26.59 -23.19 -11.73
CA GLY A 568 -27.26 -22.66 -10.53
C GLY A 568 -28.71 -22.23 -10.76
N VAL A 569 -29.15 -21.22 -10.01
CA VAL A 569 -30.52 -20.68 -10.04
C VAL A 569 -30.49 -19.18 -10.24
N ILE A 570 -31.40 -18.66 -11.06
CA ILE A 570 -31.58 -17.20 -11.20
C ILE A 570 -32.62 -16.78 -10.16
N GLY A 571 -32.17 -16.16 -9.06
CA GLY A 571 -33.03 -15.71 -7.98
C GLY A 571 -33.98 -14.58 -8.38
N SER A 572 -35.02 -14.32 -7.59
CA SER A 572 -36.08 -13.34 -7.93
C SER A 572 -35.60 -11.91 -8.12
N ASN A 573 -34.46 -11.56 -7.51
CA ASN A 573 -33.85 -10.24 -7.60
C ASN A 573 -32.59 -10.24 -8.49
N ALA A 574 -32.32 -11.35 -9.17
CA ALA A 574 -31.19 -11.51 -10.07
C ALA A 574 -31.64 -11.31 -11.52
N LYS A 575 -30.76 -10.70 -12.30
CA LYS A 575 -30.92 -10.52 -13.74
C LYS A 575 -29.75 -11.14 -14.49
N LEU A 576 -30.05 -12.05 -15.41
CA LEU A 576 -29.07 -12.70 -16.28
C LEU A 576 -29.25 -12.19 -17.70
N ILE A 577 -28.24 -11.50 -18.23
CA ILE A 577 -28.27 -11.02 -19.61
C ILE A 577 -27.40 -11.93 -20.49
N VAL A 578 -27.98 -12.43 -21.58
CA VAL A 578 -27.28 -13.15 -22.65
C VAL A 578 -27.14 -12.20 -23.83
N LYS A 579 -25.91 -11.69 -24.02
CA LYS A 579 -25.66 -10.51 -24.86
C LYS A 579 -24.71 -10.77 -26.02
N GLY A 580 -25.23 -10.74 -27.25
CA GLY A 580 -24.43 -10.66 -28.47
C GLY A 580 -23.72 -9.30 -28.55
N ALA A 581 -22.39 -9.31 -28.68
CA ALA A 581 -21.58 -8.09 -28.65
C ALA A 581 -20.22 -8.26 -29.35
N SER A 582 -19.65 -7.18 -29.89
CA SER A 582 -18.31 -7.18 -30.50
C SER A 582 -17.19 -7.60 -29.55
N SER A 583 -17.40 -7.47 -28.24
CA SER A 583 -16.44 -7.88 -27.20
C SER A 583 -16.35 -9.41 -27.00
N GLY A 584 -17.29 -10.19 -27.51
CA GLY A 584 -17.36 -11.65 -27.34
C GLY A 584 -17.97 -12.44 -28.52
N GLY A 585 -18.41 -11.77 -29.58
CA GLY A 585 -19.15 -12.37 -30.71
C GLY A 585 -20.61 -12.67 -30.37
N GLY A 586 -21.15 -13.71 -31.01
CA GLY A 586 -22.44 -14.28 -30.62
C GLY A 586 -22.35 -14.89 -29.22
N SER A 587 -23.30 -14.55 -28.35
CA SER A 587 -23.36 -15.15 -27.02
C SER A 587 -23.99 -16.53 -27.09
N ASN A 588 -23.33 -17.52 -26.50
CA ASN A 588 -23.75 -18.90 -26.47
C ASN A 588 -23.64 -19.42 -25.03
N LEU A 589 -24.70 -19.23 -24.24
CA LEU A 589 -24.77 -19.65 -22.85
C LEU A 589 -25.31 -21.08 -22.78
N THR A 590 -24.61 -21.97 -22.07
CA THR A 590 -25.06 -23.36 -21.88
C THR A 590 -25.39 -23.62 -20.41
N PHE A 591 -26.65 -23.90 -20.12
CA PHE A 591 -27.09 -24.45 -18.83
C PHE A 591 -26.58 -25.89 -18.72
N THR A 592 -25.69 -26.13 -17.75
CA THR A 592 -25.05 -27.45 -17.56
C THR A 592 -25.98 -28.48 -16.90
N ALA A 593 -27.10 -28.01 -16.36
CA ALA A 593 -28.20 -28.78 -15.78
C ALA A 593 -29.51 -27.99 -15.95
N PRO A 594 -30.69 -28.64 -15.82
CA PRO A 594 -31.97 -27.94 -15.84
C PRO A 594 -31.97 -26.76 -14.86
N THR A 595 -32.28 -25.57 -15.37
CA THR A 595 -32.15 -24.31 -14.63
C THR A 595 -33.52 -23.72 -14.33
N THR A 596 -33.72 -23.22 -13.12
CA THR A 596 -34.92 -22.48 -12.75
C THR A 596 -34.65 -20.98 -12.83
N ASN A 597 -35.50 -20.24 -13.54
CA ASN A 597 -35.52 -18.78 -13.50
C ASN A 597 -36.65 -18.28 -12.60
N LEU A 598 -36.31 -17.64 -11.49
CA LEU A 598 -37.25 -16.91 -10.63
C LEU A 598 -37.18 -15.39 -10.84
N GLY A 599 -36.11 -14.89 -11.46
CA GLY A 599 -35.83 -13.48 -11.71
C GLY A 599 -36.05 -13.11 -13.18
N GLU A 600 -35.10 -12.40 -13.77
CA GLU A 600 -35.18 -11.98 -15.17
C GLU A 600 -34.02 -12.56 -16.00
N VAL A 601 -34.35 -13.19 -17.14
CA VAL A 601 -33.39 -13.53 -18.19
C VAL A 601 -33.64 -12.60 -19.38
N ILE A 602 -32.62 -11.86 -19.80
CA ILE A 602 -32.70 -11.00 -20.99
C ILE A 602 -31.85 -11.57 -22.11
N MET A 603 -32.45 -11.75 -23.27
CA MET A 603 -31.74 -12.09 -24.51
C MET A 603 -31.70 -10.85 -25.41
N THR A 604 -30.52 -10.24 -25.54
CA THR A 604 -30.36 -8.98 -26.28
C THR A 604 -29.07 -8.98 -27.10
N SER A 605 -28.90 -8.02 -27.99
CA SER A 605 -27.69 -7.86 -28.79
C SER A 605 -27.48 -6.38 -29.07
N ILE A 606 -26.23 -5.93 -28.99
CA ILE A 606 -25.86 -4.53 -29.25
C ILE A 606 -25.20 -4.32 -30.61
N ASN A 607 -25.08 -5.37 -31.42
CA ASN A 607 -24.59 -5.28 -32.79
C ASN A 607 -25.54 -5.97 -33.76
N THR A 608 -25.45 -5.60 -35.03
CA THR A 608 -26.43 -6.00 -36.06
C THR A 608 -26.43 -7.49 -36.41
N SER A 609 -25.35 -8.22 -36.13
CA SER A 609 -25.18 -9.61 -36.57
C SER A 609 -24.94 -10.63 -35.46
N TRP A 610 -24.76 -10.22 -34.20
CA TRP A 610 -24.40 -11.15 -33.13
C TRP A 610 -25.65 -11.75 -32.49
N SER A 611 -25.75 -13.08 -32.52
CA SER A 611 -26.83 -13.83 -31.88
C SER A 611 -26.70 -13.89 -30.36
N SER A 612 -27.81 -14.20 -29.70
CA SER A 612 -27.85 -14.58 -28.28
C SER A 612 -28.55 -15.92 -28.15
N THR A 613 -27.83 -16.91 -27.67
CA THR A 613 -28.29 -18.30 -27.61
C THR A 613 -28.21 -18.80 -26.17
N ILE A 614 -29.28 -19.42 -25.71
CA ILE A 614 -29.29 -20.26 -24.50
C ILE A 614 -29.45 -21.73 -24.92
N ASN A 615 -28.70 -22.62 -24.27
CA ASN A 615 -28.77 -24.07 -24.50
C ASN A 615 -29.03 -24.79 -23.17
N GLY A 616 -29.82 -25.86 -23.22
CA GLY A 616 -30.26 -26.60 -22.05
C GLY A 616 -31.66 -26.17 -21.58
N ASP A 617 -32.24 -26.97 -20.68
CA ASP A 617 -33.62 -26.82 -20.25
C ASP A 617 -33.78 -25.67 -19.24
N LEU A 618 -34.87 -24.90 -19.40
CA LEU A 618 -35.21 -23.76 -18.54
C LEU A 618 -36.66 -23.88 -18.04
N ASP A 619 -36.82 -23.93 -16.72
CA ASP A 619 -38.11 -23.72 -16.04
C ASP A 619 -38.24 -22.24 -15.66
N ASN A 620 -38.96 -21.48 -16.49
CA ASN A 620 -39.20 -20.07 -16.26
C ASN A 620 -40.38 -19.84 -15.33
N LYS A 621 -40.15 -19.28 -14.15
CA LYS A 621 -41.18 -18.80 -13.21
C LYS A 621 -41.12 -17.29 -12.99
N GLY A 622 -40.08 -16.64 -13.50
CA GLY A 622 -39.92 -15.19 -13.53
C GLY A 622 -40.22 -14.63 -14.92
N VAL A 623 -39.31 -13.82 -15.44
CA VAL A 623 -39.42 -13.17 -16.74
C VAL A 623 -38.31 -13.67 -17.68
N VAL A 624 -38.66 -14.05 -18.91
CA VAL A 624 -37.72 -14.10 -20.03
C VAL A 624 -38.07 -12.98 -20.99
N ARG A 625 -37.16 -12.04 -21.20
CA ARG A 625 -37.32 -10.92 -22.11
C ARG A 625 -36.45 -11.10 -23.35
N VAL A 626 -37.07 -11.13 -24.51
CA VAL A 626 -36.40 -11.25 -25.81
C VAL A 626 -36.47 -9.90 -26.51
N GLU A 627 -35.40 -9.13 -26.38
CA GLU A 627 -35.35 -7.75 -26.87
C GLU A 627 -34.87 -7.69 -28.33
N ALA A 628 -35.42 -6.75 -29.11
CA ALA A 628 -34.99 -6.47 -30.48
C ALA A 628 -33.49 -6.13 -30.59
N GLY A 629 -32.96 -5.35 -29.64
CA GLY A 629 -31.57 -4.90 -29.65
C GLY A 629 -31.18 -4.24 -30.98
N ALA A 630 -29.92 -4.37 -31.39
CA ALA A 630 -29.41 -3.85 -32.66
C ALA A 630 -29.47 -4.87 -33.83
N GLY A 631 -29.70 -6.16 -33.55
CA GLY A 631 -29.82 -7.22 -34.55
C GLY A 631 -29.45 -8.62 -34.00
N GLY A 632 -29.21 -9.58 -34.89
CA GLY A 632 -28.91 -10.98 -34.54
C GLY A 632 -30.13 -11.80 -34.08
N LEU A 633 -30.07 -13.12 -34.22
CA LEU A 633 -31.15 -14.04 -33.82
C LEU A 633 -31.08 -14.38 -32.33
N ARG A 634 -32.24 -14.50 -31.66
CA ARG A 634 -32.35 -15.00 -30.29
C ARG A 634 -32.81 -16.44 -30.33
N THR A 635 -32.04 -17.35 -29.73
CA THR A 635 -32.30 -18.79 -29.84
C THR A 635 -32.30 -19.46 -28.46
N ALA A 636 -33.30 -20.28 -28.18
CA ALA A 636 -33.29 -21.22 -27.08
C ALA A 636 -33.24 -22.65 -27.61
N ASN A 637 -32.24 -23.43 -27.19
CA ASN A 637 -32.06 -24.82 -27.58
C ASN A 637 -32.21 -25.71 -26.35
N GLY A 638 -33.38 -26.29 -26.15
CA GLY A 638 -33.74 -27.08 -24.98
C GLY A 638 -35.24 -27.11 -24.76
N ASP A 639 -35.70 -27.95 -23.83
CA ASP A 639 -37.09 -27.96 -23.45
C ASP A 639 -37.34 -26.75 -22.52
N MET A 640 -38.19 -25.81 -22.97
CA MET A 640 -38.51 -24.61 -22.21
C MET A 640 -39.92 -24.71 -21.64
N LEU A 641 -40.02 -24.68 -20.33
CA LEU A 641 -41.28 -24.64 -19.60
C LEU A 641 -41.53 -23.21 -19.13
N ASN A 642 -42.59 -22.58 -19.61
CA ASN A 642 -42.99 -21.25 -19.13
C ASN A 642 -44.10 -21.34 -18.08
N ASN A 643 -43.79 -21.01 -16.84
CA ASN A 643 -44.71 -20.80 -15.73
C ASN A 643 -44.76 -19.31 -15.29
N GLY A 644 -44.01 -18.43 -15.96
CA GLY A 644 -43.91 -17.00 -15.69
C GLY A 644 -44.31 -16.17 -16.90
N LEU A 645 -43.55 -15.13 -17.22
CA LEU A 645 -43.73 -14.28 -18.40
C LEU A 645 -42.64 -14.52 -19.44
N TYR A 646 -43.01 -14.76 -20.70
CA TYR A 646 -42.15 -14.52 -21.85
C TYR A 646 -42.61 -13.25 -22.56
N ASP A 647 -41.73 -12.27 -22.66
CA ASP A 647 -41.95 -11.03 -23.39
C ASP A 647 -41.07 -11.06 -24.66
N ILE A 648 -41.70 -11.18 -25.83
CA ILE A 648 -41.02 -11.42 -27.11
C ILE A 648 -41.24 -10.24 -28.05
N ASN A 649 -40.23 -9.37 -28.15
CA ASN A 649 -40.27 -8.15 -28.96
C ASN A 649 -39.51 -8.27 -30.29
N THR A 650 -39.05 -9.47 -30.65
CA THR A 650 -38.30 -9.72 -31.89
C THR A 650 -38.39 -11.19 -32.31
N THR A 651 -37.60 -11.62 -33.29
CA THR A 651 -37.53 -13.03 -33.67
C THR A 651 -36.86 -13.85 -32.56
N PHE A 652 -37.65 -14.71 -31.92
CA PHE A 652 -37.21 -15.71 -30.96
C PHE A 652 -37.40 -17.11 -31.53
N LYS A 653 -36.33 -17.90 -31.59
CA LYS A 653 -36.35 -19.27 -32.07
C LYS A 653 -36.17 -20.25 -30.92
N GLN A 654 -37.15 -21.08 -30.68
CA GLN A 654 -37.11 -22.16 -29.69
C GLN A 654 -36.99 -23.52 -30.39
N THR A 655 -35.99 -24.30 -30.01
CA THR A 655 -35.78 -25.66 -30.52
C THR A 655 -35.67 -26.64 -29.35
N GLY A 656 -36.15 -27.86 -29.52
CA GLY A 656 -36.12 -28.88 -28.46
C GLY A 656 -36.58 -30.23 -28.98
N THR A 657 -36.38 -31.27 -28.18
CA THR A 657 -36.85 -32.63 -28.50
C THR A 657 -38.21 -32.92 -27.87
N GLY A 658 -38.62 -32.15 -26.86
CA GLY A 658 -39.92 -32.25 -26.20
C GLY A 658 -41.02 -31.39 -26.82
N THR A 659 -42.17 -31.39 -26.16
CA THR A 659 -43.28 -30.46 -26.40
C THR A 659 -43.03 -29.19 -25.60
N HIS A 660 -43.12 -28.03 -26.25
CA HIS A 660 -43.00 -26.74 -25.58
C HIS A 660 -44.29 -26.43 -24.82
N VAL A 661 -44.20 -26.01 -23.56
CA VAL A 661 -45.37 -25.81 -22.70
C VAL A 661 -45.38 -24.41 -22.10
N ASN A 662 -46.50 -23.70 -22.31
CA ASN A 662 -46.81 -22.44 -21.64
C ASN A 662 -47.94 -22.64 -20.62
N ASN A 663 -47.64 -22.54 -19.33
CA ASN A 663 -48.61 -22.41 -18.25
C ASN A 663 -48.74 -20.96 -17.74
N GLY A 664 -47.80 -20.08 -18.11
CA GLY A 664 -47.76 -18.68 -17.73
C GLY A 664 -48.33 -17.77 -18.81
N THR A 665 -47.70 -16.62 -19.02
CA THR A 665 -48.05 -15.65 -20.08
C THR A 665 -46.95 -15.59 -21.11
N ILE A 666 -47.33 -15.56 -22.39
CA ILE A 666 -46.47 -15.17 -23.50
C ILE A 666 -47.08 -13.91 -24.12
N GLU A 667 -46.33 -12.83 -24.13
CA GLU A 667 -46.62 -11.60 -24.85
C GLU A 667 -45.75 -11.57 -26.11
N LEU A 668 -46.37 -11.55 -27.29
CA LEU A 668 -45.69 -11.66 -28.56
C LEU A 668 -45.91 -10.41 -29.43
N ASP A 669 -44.89 -9.57 -29.53
CA ASP A 669 -44.82 -8.41 -30.45
C ASP A 669 -43.76 -8.60 -31.55
N GLY A 670 -43.30 -9.84 -31.74
CA GLY A 670 -42.27 -10.21 -32.70
C GLY A 670 -42.62 -11.45 -33.50
N THR A 671 -41.63 -12.34 -33.68
CA THR A 671 -41.85 -13.63 -34.34
C THR A 671 -41.41 -14.75 -33.41
N PHE A 672 -42.32 -15.64 -33.06
CA PHE A 672 -42.00 -16.84 -32.29
C PHE A 672 -41.88 -18.04 -33.23
N GLN A 673 -40.67 -18.57 -33.37
CA GLN A 673 -40.39 -19.74 -34.19
C GLN A 673 -40.18 -20.94 -33.28
N PHE A 674 -40.86 -22.06 -33.53
CA PHE A 674 -40.59 -23.29 -32.80
C PHE A 674 -40.46 -24.52 -33.70
N SER A 675 -39.66 -25.47 -33.24
CA SER A 675 -39.46 -26.80 -33.84
C SER A 675 -39.38 -27.86 -32.72
N GLY A 676 -39.99 -29.03 -32.89
CA GLY A 676 -40.05 -30.10 -31.86
C GLY A 676 -41.24 -31.05 -32.05
N LEU A 677 -41.82 -31.59 -30.95
CA LEU A 677 -43.00 -32.47 -31.00
C LEU A 677 -44.35 -31.72 -30.95
N GLY A 678 -44.37 -30.39 -30.74
CA GLY A 678 -45.56 -29.53 -30.71
C GLY A 678 -45.45 -28.38 -29.69
N PHE A 679 -46.44 -27.49 -29.65
CA PHE A 679 -46.56 -26.40 -28.66
C PHE A 679 -47.91 -26.44 -27.94
N ASN A 680 -47.91 -26.44 -26.60
CA ASN A 680 -49.12 -26.43 -25.77
C ASN A 680 -49.22 -25.14 -24.97
N ASN A 681 -50.26 -24.35 -25.25
CA ASN A 681 -50.63 -23.19 -24.44
C ASN A 681 -51.72 -23.57 -23.42
N ASN A 682 -51.35 -23.72 -22.15
CA ASN A 682 -52.29 -23.89 -21.04
C ASN A 682 -52.54 -22.58 -20.27
N GLY A 683 -51.67 -21.58 -20.45
CA GLY A 683 -51.79 -20.25 -19.86
C GLY A 683 -52.36 -19.23 -20.84
N THR A 684 -51.78 -18.04 -20.89
CA THR A 684 -52.19 -16.94 -21.77
C THR A 684 -51.16 -16.73 -22.88
N PHE A 685 -51.64 -16.57 -24.11
CA PHE A 685 -50.85 -16.17 -25.27
C PHE A 685 -51.48 -14.92 -25.89
N SER A 686 -50.74 -13.81 -25.91
CA SER A 686 -51.23 -12.51 -26.33
C SER A 686 -50.26 -11.75 -27.24
N GLY A 687 -50.69 -10.60 -27.77
CA GLY A 687 -49.88 -9.70 -28.58
C GLY A 687 -50.22 -9.68 -30.07
N ASN A 688 -49.33 -9.09 -30.88
CA ASN A 688 -49.58 -8.74 -32.29
C ASN A 688 -48.65 -9.45 -33.30
N GLY A 689 -47.97 -10.52 -32.88
CA GLY A 689 -46.89 -11.10 -33.66
C GLY A 689 -47.24 -12.36 -34.47
N THR A 690 -46.18 -12.95 -35.02
CA THR A 690 -46.26 -14.12 -35.89
C THR A 690 -45.69 -15.36 -35.20
N VAL A 691 -46.41 -16.47 -35.26
CA VAL A 691 -45.96 -17.80 -34.86
C VAL A 691 -45.57 -18.60 -36.09
N THR A 692 -44.29 -18.97 -36.19
CA THR A 692 -43.77 -19.81 -37.28
C THR A 692 -43.53 -21.23 -36.81
N GLN A 693 -44.27 -22.18 -37.40
CA GLN A 693 -44.22 -23.59 -37.06
C GLN A 693 -43.32 -24.33 -38.05
N GLN A 694 -42.27 -25.02 -37.58
CA GLN A 694 -41.41 -25.82 -38.46
C GLN A 694 -41.83 -27.30 -38.47
N SER A 695 -42.08 -27.82 -39.69
CA SER A 695 -42.41 -29.22 -40.04
C SER A 695 -43.42 -29.95 -39.13
N SER A 696 -44.68 -30.06 -39.60
CA SER A 696 -45.75 -30.92 -39.04
C SER A 696 -45.95 -30.84 -37.52
N THR A 697 -45.66 -29.69 -36.92
CA THR A 697 -45.90 -29.42 -35.50
C THR A 697 -47.15 -28.59 -35.37
N ASP A 698 -48.03 -28.97 -34.46
CA ASP A 698 -49.26 -28.21 -34.19
C ASP A 698 -49.05 -27.26 -33.01
N PHE A 699 -49.71 -26.10 -33.07
CA PHE A 699 -49.92 -25.23 -31.91
C PHE A 699 -51.28 -25.57 -31.29
N THR A 700 -51.29 -26.04 -30.05
CA THR A 700 -52.53 -26.37 -29.32
C THR A 700 -52.79 -25.37 -28.21
N ASN A 701 -53.91 -24.66 -28.29
CA ASN A 701 -54.44 -23.80 -27.26
C ASN A 701 -55.41 -24.58 -26.34
N ASN A 702 -55.02 -24.75 -25.08
CA ASN A 702 -55.83 -25.26 -23.98
C ASN A 702 -56.18 -24.18 -22.94
N GLY A 703 -55.63 -22.96 -23.08
CA GLY A 703 -55.80 -21.85 -22.15
C GLY A 703 -56.49 -20.66 -22.82
N VAL A 704 -55.87 -19.49 -22.74
CA VAL A 704 -56.38 -18.24 -23.29
C VAL A 704 -55.51 -17.79 -24.46
N MET A 705 -56.15 -17.44 -25.58
CA MET A 705 -55.55 -16.67 -26.65
C MET A 705 -56.22 -15.30 -26.71
N ASP A 706 -55.42 -14.24 -26.66
CA ASP A 706 -55.86 -12.85 -26.44
C ASP A 706 -55.07 -11.91 -27.38
N PRO A 707 -55.45 -11.79 -28.66
CA PRO A 707 -54.73 -10.94 -29.61
C PRO A 707 -54.64 -9.48 -29.14
N GLY A 708 -53.47 -8.88 -29.32
CA GLY A 708 -53.23 -7.46 -29.06
C GLY A 708 -53.03 -7.04 -27.59
N PHE A 709 -52.96 -5.72 -27.40
CA PHE A 709 -53.13 -5.01 -26.11
C PHE A 709 -54.31 -4.02 -26.21
N SER A 710 -55.23 -4.41 -27.09
CA SER A 710 -56.47 -3.82 -27.56
C SER A 710 -56.78 -4.64 -28.84
N VAL A 711 -57.38 -4.03 -29.87
CA VAL A 711 -57.43 -4.63 -31.21
C VAL A 711 -56.02 -5.03 -31.70
N GLY A 712 -55.87 -6.30 -32.05
CA GLY A 712 -54.61 -6.90 -32.50
C GLY A 712 -54.77 -8.01 -33.53
N ALA A 713 -53.63 -8.53 -33.96
CA ALA A 713 -53.57 -9.59 -34.97
C ALA A 713 -52.51 -10.63 -34.60
N LEU A 714 -52.88 -11.92 -34.65
CA LEU A 714 -51.92 -13.03 -34.50
C LEU A 714 -51.91 -13.88 -35.77
N ASP A 715 -50.71 -14.14 -36.29
CA ASP A 715 -50.50 -14.91 -37.51
C ASP A 715 -49.82 -16.24 -37.22
N PHE A 716 -50.34 -17.35 -37.73
CA PHE A 716 -49.81 -18.70 -37.53
C PHE A 716 -49.48 -19.37 -38.86
N SER A 717 -48.21 -19.69 -39.11
CA SER A 717 -47.78 -20.33 -40.35
C SER A 717 -48.10 -21.83 -40.45
N GLY A 718 -48.93 -22.38 -39.56
CA GLY A 718 -49.20 -23.81 -39.44
C GLY A 718 -50.58 -24.08 -38.83
N THR A 719 -50.80 -25.27 -38.27
CA THR A 719 -52.08 -25.62 -37.66
C THR A 719 -52.21 -24.95 -36.30
N LEU A 720 -53.34 -24.28 -36.07
CA LEU A 720 -53.76 -23.81 -34.76
C LEU A 720 -54.98 -24.63 -34.30
N ILE A 721 -54.80 -25.38 -33.23
CA ILE A 721 -55.84 -26.20 -32.59
C ILE A 721 -56.31 -25.46 -31.33
N ASN A 722 -57.58 -25.08 -31.27
CA ASN A 722 -58.24 -24.70 -30.03
C ASN A 722 -58.91 -25.92 -29.42
N ALA A 723 -58.38 -26.43 -28.31
CA ALA A 723 -58.94 -27.60 -27.63
C ALA A 723 -60.18 -27.23 -26.80
N ALA A 724 -60.90 -28.23 -26.27
CA ALA A 724 -62.11 -28.05 -25.46
C ALA A 724 -61.92 -27.12 -24.24
N GLY A 725 -60.71 -27.07 -23.67
CA GLY A 725 -60.37 -26.17 -22.56
C GLY A 725 -59.96 -24.76 -23.00
N GLY A 726 -59.68 -24.56 -24.29
CA GLY A 726 -59.17 -23.32 -24.85
C GLY A 726 -60.25 -22.26 -25.10
N SER A 727 -59.85 -21.00 -25.01
CA SER A 727 -60.69 -19.85 -25.29
C SER A 727 -59.94 -18.81 -26.13
N PHE A 728 -60.68 -18.14 -27.01
CA PHE A 728 -60.25 -16.90 -27.66
C PHE A 728 -60.97 -15.71 -27.04
N GLN A 729 -60.21 -14.69 -26.66
CA GLN A 729 -60.70 -13.38 -26.22
C GLN A 729 -60.54 -12.44 -27.41
N MET A 730 -61.64 -11.95 -27.95
CA MET A 730 -61.65 -11.12 -29.15
C MET A 730 -62.33 -9.78 -28.85
N GLU A 731 -61.67 -8.69 -29.18
CA GLU A 731 -62.10 -7.32 -28.97
C GLU A 731 -62.57 -6.68 -30.28
N ILE A 732 -63.60 -5.84 -30.18
CA ILE A 732 -64.16 -5.08 -31.31
C ILE A 732 -64.32 -3.62 -30.87
N GLU A 733 -63.59 -2.73 -31.53
CA GLU A 733 -63.61 -1.28 -31.31
C GLU A 733 -64.43 -0.54 -32.39
N GLY A 734 -64.66 -1.17 -33.55
CA GLY A 734 -65.38 -0.53 -34.65
C GLY A 734 -65.57 -1.44 -35.85
N THR A 735 -66.03 -0.86 -36.96
CA THR A 735 -66.42 -1.58 -38.19
C THR A 735 -65.45 -1.39 -39.35
N ASN A 736 -64.40 -0.58 -39.17
CA ASN A 736 -63.33 -0.45 -40.15
C ASN A 736 -62.27 -1.53 -39.93
N SER A 737 -61.63 -1.95 -41.03
CA SER A 737 -60.53 -2.91 -40.96
C SER A 737 -59.44 -2.44 -39.99
N GLY A 738 -59.00 -3.34 -39.11
CA GLY A 738 -58.04 -3.03 -38.04
C GLY A 738 -58.68 -2.48 -36.76
N GLU A 739 -60.02 -2.46 -36.65
CA GLU A 739 -60.76 -2.10 -35.43
C GLU A 739 -61.40 -3.34 -34.74
N TRP A 740 -60.97 -4.56 -35.07
CA TRP A 740 -61.29 -5.78 -34.32
C TRP A 740 -60.14 -6.80 -34.39
N ASP A 741 -60.11 -7.69 -33.42
CA ASP A 741 -59.09 -8.73 -33.34
C ASP A 741 -59.15 -9.73 -34.49
N THR A 742 -57.98 -10.14 -34.97
CA THR A 742 -57.87 -11.12 -36.04
C THR A 742 -56.86 -12.23 -35.73
N ILE A 743 -57.18 -13.44 -36.19
CA ILE A 743 -56.29 -14.59 -36.15
C ILE A 743 -56.22 -15.20 -37.54
N ASN A 744 -55.02 -15.26 -38.10
CA ASN A 744 -54.77 -15.91 -39.38
C ASN A 744 -53.97 -17.18 -39.14
N ALA A 745 -54.35 -18.30 -39.74
CA ALA A 745 -53.62 -19.56 -39.59
C ALA A 745 -53.62 -20.39 -40.88
N ASN A 746 -52.65 -21.29 -41.08
CA ASN A 746 -52.72 -22.20 -42.23
C ASN A 746 -53.90 -23.17 -42.13
N PHE A 747 -54.18 -23.68 -40.93
CA PHE A 747 -55.33 -24.54 -40.62
C PHE A 747 -55.85 -24.20 -39.22
N LEU A 748 -57.18 -24.24 -39.04
CA LEU A 748 -57.86 -24.03 -37.77
C LEU A 748 -58.68 -25.26 -37.38
N ASN A 749 -58.49 -25.73 -36.15
CA ASN A 749 -59.35 -26.72 -35.53
C ASN A 749 -60.00 -26.11 -34.28
N LEU A 750 -61.32 -25.97 -34.28
CA LEU A 750 -62.07 -25.20 -33.30
C LEU A 750 -62.90 -26.10 -32.38
N ASP A 751 -62.72 -25.90 -31.08
CA ASP A 751 -63.54 -26.39 -29.98
C ASP A 751 -63.60 -25.25 -28.92
N GLY A 752 -64.07 -25.51 -27.70
CA GLY A 752 -63.93 -24.56 -26.58
C GLY A 752 -64.79 -23.29 -26.74
N ALA A 753 -64.28 -22.14 -26.29
CA ALA A 753 -65.06 -20.89 -26.21
C ALA A 753 -64.53 -19.76 -27.12
N LEU A 754 -65.46 -18.99 -27.69
CA LEU A 754 -65.20 -17.71 -28.34
C LEU A 754 -65.85 -16.57 -27.55
N ASN A 755 -65.01 -15.77 -26.92
CA ASN A 755 -65.43 -14.65 -26.09
C ASN A 755 -65.23 -13.33 -26.82
N ILE A 756 -66.29 -12.54 -26.95
CA ILE A 756 -66.29 -11.29 -27.73
C ILE A 756 -66.59 -10.14 -26.78
N SER A 757 -65.77 -9.10 -26.81
CA SER A 757 -65.99 -7.88 -26.06
C SER A 757 -65.97 -6.67 -26.98
N THR A 758 -66.88 -5.72 -26.75
CA THR A 758 -66.86 -4.43 -27.44
C THR A 758 -66.13 -3.42 -26.57
N ILE A 759 -65.09 -2.80 -27.09
CA ILE A 759 -64.23 -1.84 -26.38
C ILE A 759 -64.40 -0.43 -26.97
N GLY A 760 -63.70 0.56 -26.43
CA GLY A 760 -63.71 1.94 -26.97
C GLY A 760 -65.08 2.64 -26.96
N GLY A 761 -66.08 2.08 -26.27
CA GLY A 761 -67.47 2.57 -26.31
C GLY A 761 -68.25 2.14 -27.56
N PHE A 762 -67.71 1.21 -28.35
CA PHE A 762 -68.38 0.66 -29.51
C PHE A 762 -69.68 -0.06 -29.12
N ASN A 763 -70.73 0.18 -29.89
CA ASN A 763 -72.01 -0.51 -29.75
C ASN A 763 -72.34 -1.14 -31.10
N ALA A 764 -72.21 -2.46 -31.18
CA ALA A 764 -72.53 -3.20 -32.39
C ALA A 764 -74.02 -3.07 -32.75
N SER A 765 -74.31 -2.90 -34.03
CA SER A 765 -75.67 -2.93 -34.58
C SER A 765 -76.03 -4.34 -35.04
N ILE A 766 -77.32 -4.70 -34.93
CA ILE A 766 -77.78 -6.03 -35.36
C ILE A 766 -77.45 -6.21 -36.85
N GLY A 767 -76.73 -7.30 -37.17
CA GLY A 767 -76.27 -7.61 -38.51
C GLY A 767 -74.81 -7.23 -38.79
N ASP A 768 -74.17 -6.42 -37.93
CA ASP A 768 -72.74 -6.11 -38.05
C ASP A 768 -71.94 -7.42 -38.02
N THR A 769 -71.03 -7.58 -38.98
CA THR A 769 -70.31 -8.84 -39.21
C THR A 769 -68.81 -8.57 -39.25
N PHE A 770 -68.04 -9.35 -38.48
CA PHE A 770 -66.59 -9.16 -38.31
C PHE A 770 -65.87 -10.46 -38.64
N ARG A 771 -64.87 -10.39 -39.52
CA ARG A 771 -64.04 -11.54 -39.87
C ARG A 771 -62.93 -11.68 -38.85
N LEU A 772 -63.13 -12.59 -37.90
CA LEU A 772 -62.20 -12.81 -36.80
C LEU A 772 -61.10 -13.81 -37.17
N PHE A 773 -61.41 -14.81 -38.00
CA PHE A 773 -60.45 -15.83 -38.38
C PHE A 773 -60.37 -16.00 -39.90
N THR A 774 -59.16 -16.18 -40.42
CA THR A 774 -58.92 -16.58 -41.82
C THR A 774 -57.93 -17.73 -41.91
N THR A 775 -58.05 -18.53 -42.97
CA THR A 775 -57.06 -19.57 -43.28
C THR A 775 -56.47 -19.48 -44.68
N ASP A 776 -55.16 -19.75 -44.78
CA ASP A 776 -54.41 -19.70 -46.05
C ASP A 776 -54.62 -20.94 -46.95
N ASN A 777 -55.23 -22.01 -46.44
CA ASN A 777 -55.55 -23.23 -47.20
C ASN A 777 -57.06 -23.40 -47.40
N ASN A 778 -57.44 -23.94 -48.56
CA ASN A 778 -58.83 -24.29 -48.86
C ASN A 778 -59.35 -25.43 -47.96
N ASN A 779 -60.55 -25.27 -47.42
CA ASN A 779 -61.13 -26.05 -46.32
C ASN A 779 -60.25 -26.06 -45.07
N GLY A 780 -59.64 -24.91 -44.76
CA GLY A 780 -58.71 -24.76 -43.65
C GLY A 780 -59.38 -24.76 -42.27
N VAL A 781 -60.70 -24.53 -42.18
CA VAL A 781 -61.44 -24.50 -40.92
C VAL A 781 -62.13 -25.85 -40.65
N THR A 782 -61.90 -26.40 -39.45
CA THR A 782 -62.51 -27.63 -38.95
C THR A 782 -63.01 -27.44 -37.52
N GLY A 783 -64.03 -28.20 -37.13
CA GLY A 783 -64.66 -28.05 -35.81
C GLY A 783 -65.55 -26.82 -35.69
N THR A 784 -66.08 -26.58 -34.49
CA THR A 784 -66.91 -25.43 -34.13
C THR A 784 -66.71 -25.10 -32.66
N PHE A 785 -66.81 -23.83 -32.27
CA PHE A 785 -66.82 -23.45 -30.86
C PHE A 785 -67.97 -24.12 -30.10
N ALA A 786 -67.66 -24.67 -28.93
CA ALA A 786 -68.66 -25.21 -28.00
C ALA A 786 -69.51 -24.11 -27.36
N SER A 787 -68.97 -22.89 -27.26
CA SER A 787 -69.71 -21.71 -26.81
C SER A 787 -69.23 -20.42 -27.47
N VAL A 788 -70.16 -19.50 -27.72
CA VAL A 788 -69.90 -18.16 -28.24
C VAL A 788 -70.59 -17.15 -27.32
N THR A 789 -70.01 -15.96 -27.15
CA THR A 789 -70.61 -14.89 -26.32
C THR A 789 -72.06 -14.61 -26.70
N THR A 790 -72.94 -14.52 -25.71
CA THR A 790 -74.37 -14.26 -25.94
C THR A 790 -74.58 -12.93 -26.67
N GLY A 791 -75.45 -12.93 -27.69
CA GLY A 791 -75.70 -11.78 -28.57
C GLY A 791 -74.83 -11.77 -29.83
N TRP A 792 -73.97 -12.78 -30.01
CA TRP A 792 -73.14 -12.99 -31.18
C TRP A 792 -73.36 -14.39 -31.76
N ASP A 793 -73.49 -14.47 -33.09
CA ASP A 793 -73.61 -15.72 -33.83
C ASP A 793 -72.33 -15.97 -34.63
N ALA A 794 -71.72 -17.15 -34.48
CA ALA A 794 -70.55 -17.56 -35.27
C ALA A 794 -70.98 -18.18 -36.62
N ILE A 795 -70.41 -17.67 -37.71
CA ILE A 795 -70.67 -18.09 -39.09
C ILE A 795 -69.40 -18.74 -39.63
N TYR A 796 -69.45 -20.06 -39.83
CA TYR A 796 -68.32 -20.87 -40.27
C TYR A 796 -68.29 -21.00 -41.79
N GLY A 797 -67.24 -20.46 -42.41
CA GLY A 797 -66.89 -20.71 -43.81
C GLY A 797 -65.89 -21.87 -43.94
N ALA A 798 -65.59 -22.27 -45.17
CA ALA A 798 -64.53 -23.26 -45.44
C ALA A 798 -63.14 -22.75 -45.01
N ASP A 799 -62.90 -21.44 -45.19
CA ASP A 799 -61.58 -20.80 -45.04
C ASP A 799 -61.61 -19.57 -44.10
N TYR A 800 -62.70 -19.36 -43.39
CA TYR A 800 -62.87 -18.21 -42.51
C TYR A 800 -63.91 -18.47 -41.42
N LEU A 801 -63.88 -17.65 -40.37
CA LEU A 801 -64.96 -17.53 -39.39
C LEU A 801 -65.31 -16.06 -39.19
N ASP A 802 -66.59 -15.75 -39.39
CA ASP A 802 -67.17 -14.45 -39.10
C ASP A 802 -68.00 -14.53 -37.81
N VAL A 803 -68.12 -13.42 -37.09
CA VAL A 803 -69.12 -13.25 -36.04
C VAL A 803 -70.09 -12.16 -36.44
N GLN A 804 -71.38 -12.41 -36.24
CA GLN A 804 -72.44 -11.45 -36.51
C GLN A 804 -73.14 -11.07 -35.21
N PHE A 805 -73.34 -9.78 -34.96
CA PHE A 805 -74.11 -9.32 -33.80
C PHE A 805 -75.60 -9.61 -34.03
N SER A 806 -76.17 -10.49 -33.21
CA SER A 806 -77.59 -10.89 -33.26
C SER A 806 -78.45 -10.17 -32.21
N GLY A 807 -77.81 -9.48 -31.26
CA GLY A 807 -78.45 -8.75 -30.16
C GLY A 807 -78.89 -9.67 -29.02
N VAL A 808 -78.90 -9.15 -27.79
CA VAL A 808 -79.46 -9.89 -26.64
C VAL A 808 -80.99 -9.75 -26.69
N PRO A 809 -81.79 -10.84 -26.61
CA PRO A 809 -83.24 -10.71 -26.52
C PRO A 809 -83.61 -9.87 -25.29
N GLU A 810 -84.20 -8.69 -25.48
CA GLU A 810 -84.60 -7.84 -24.36
C GLU A 810 -85.60 -8.60 -23.46
N PRO A 811 -85.39 -8.65 -22.12
CA PRO A 811 -86.33 -9.29 -21.19
C PRO A 811 -87.75 -8.71 -21.24
N ALA A 812 -87.90 -7.48 -21.75
CA ALA A 812 -89.18 -6.78 -21.84
C ALA A 812 -90.20 -7.53 -22.72
N THR A 813 -89.75 -8.24 -23.76
CA THR A 813 -90.67 -8.97 -24.67
C THR A 813 -91.35 -10.15 -23.96
N PHE A 814 -90.65 -10.82 -23.04
CA PHE A 814 -91.25 -11.88 -22.21
C PHE A 814 -92.12 -11.34 -21.09
N ALA A 815 -91.78 -10.18 -20.49
CA ALA A 815 -92.61 -9.55 -19.47
C ALA A 815 -93.95 -9.05 -20.03
N VAL A 816 -93.98 -8.54 -21.27
CA VAL A 816 -95.21 -8.10 -21.94
C VAL A 816 -96.11 -9.28 -22.33
N LEU A 817 -95.55 -10.42 -22.74
CA LEU A 817 -96.31 -11.66 -22.95
C LEU A 817 -96.84 -12.27 -21.62
N GLY A 818 -96.06 -12.19 -20.54
CA GLY A 818 -96.49 -12.63 -19.20
C GLY A 818 -97.59 -11.77 -18.60
N LEU A 819 -97.52 -10.44 -18.75
CA LEU A 819 -98.59 -9.52 -18.32
C LEU A 819 -99.84 -9.63 -19.21
N GLY A 820 -99.68 -9.89 -20.52
CA GLY A 820 -100.78 -10.17 -21.43
C GLY A 820 -101.57 -11.43 -21.05
N ALA A 821 -100.88 -12.50 -20.64
CA ALA A 821 -101.51 -13.75 -20.18
C ALA A 821 -102.24 -13.59 -18.82
N LEU A 822 -101.70 -12.80 -17.89
CA LEU A 822 -102.35 -12.48 -16.61
C LEU A 822 -103.57 -11.56 -16.76
N ALA A 823 -103.55 -10.62 -17.71
CA ALA A 823 -104.71 -9.79 -18.04
C ALA A 823 -105.84 -10.61 -18.70
N ALA A 824 -105.51 -11.63 -19.50
CA ALA A 824 -106.48 -12.55 -20.09
C ALA A 824 -107.14 -13.49 -19.07
N LEU A 825 -106.43 -13.89 -18.01
CA LEU A 825 -106.98 -14.72 -16.93
C LEU A 825 -107.90 -13.95 -15.96
N ARG A 826 -107.78 -12.61 -15.87
CA ARG A 826 -108.64 -11.79 -14.99
C ARG A 826 -109.99 -11.40 -15.59
N ARG A 827 -110.20 -11.55 -16.91
CA ARG A 827 -111.49 -11.28 -17.58
C ARG A 827 -112.50 -12.45 -17.55
N ARG A 828 -112.11 -13.63 -17.04
CA ARG A 828 -112.96 -14.84 -17.02
C ARG A 828 -113.52 -15.16 -15.62
N LYS A 829 -114.00 -14.16 -14.88
CA LYS A 829 -114.85 -14.31 -13.67
C LYS A 829 -115.68 -13.04 -13.44
N LYS A 830 -116.76 -12.86 -14.21
CA LYS A 830 -118.02 -12.17 -13.83
C LYS A 830 -119.01 -12.22 -15.00
N SER A 831 -119.77 -13.31 -15.03
CA SER A 831 -121.17 -13.41 -15.47
C SER A 831 -121.67 -14.76 -14.99
#